data_AF-A0A2W6BM37-F1
#
_entry.id   AF-A0A2W6BM37-F1
#
_cell.length_a   1.000
_cell.length_b   1.000
_cell.length_c   1.000
_cell.angle_alpha   90.00
_cell.angle_beta   90.00
_cell.angle_gamma   90.00
#
_symmetry.space_group_name_H-M   'P 1'
#
loop_
_entity.id
_entity.type
_entity.pdbx_description
1 polymer ?
#
loop_
_entity_poly.entity_id
_entity_poly.type
_entity_poly.pdbx_seq_one_letter_code
_entity_poly.pdbx_strand_id
1 'polypeptide(L)'
;MGRSARKRRSRRGGHAKAAQREKSAAGKRAALPTERREADERVGKSKAQVAELERRMAEVLSAETPVQRSAELLCEQFDRRPVTRGLAQMLAGHATSERAHAVAEAATRKCPATLTALTLAADVAYELDCDQARAGALLEQARLLADDAGQRAELAERMVDLSRAADALELVAGQLLEDPRDQTAQCTFARALEIAHARLDAHAGEGWSRRGNRCPCGSGRPWWNCCRRAERMALQRFGDRGRLDRLREALSAWIEREPAVGVPAERATEWVADAAGAEPFELGLDQELEAVATMAVEHAWLAGVEEGTEAEDPDADAPLARFARDPDVPPELAGAATRWCSDAAYGVWQMHDPRPRPGIWLTDILTGMRLYVAVPVAQLRGVARWTALLGPLVPVEGIWRTGAVLPLTPAEADRVAEIACRTANTIASAVAGKHPRFKAPKPGREQPHGVLASVSEPVPPEVADLFADVLGSGIPQLVAELRAMRGAGPRLTNIDGEELCIVKAHVEVSDPARTARLLAAHLDVELEDDGVLAWWGRELDPEHETLLAELRERRSDEHEHEHALDEDAWPQRWVRARIRPVDGGFEVEVNSSERMTRVLELLRELGDEPAVREQLRLEPVQGMTTLRLGGVAPFGGSQEAIDSWLRDWPDQPVPALRGRTPRGAASREADRPRLEALLRELEHHACRLTRAELPAPDVQALREELELPAELWAP
;
A
#
# COMPACT_ATOMS: atom_id res chain seq x y z
N MET A 1 -52.92 -10.16 37.11
CA MET A 1 -52.11 -11.40 37.24
C MET A 1 -51.18 -11.65 36.04
N GLY A 2 -50.46 -10.64 35.50
CA GLY A 2 -49.71 -10.76 34.23
C GLY A 2 -48.19 -10.50 34.26
N ARG A 3 -47.58 -10.20 35.42
CA ARG A 3 -46.15 -9.82 35.51
C ARG A 3 -45.20 -10.89 36.08
N SER A 4 -45.72 -12.01 36.59
CA SER A 4 -44.90 -13.07 37.21
C SER A 4 -44.41 -14.15 36.22
N ALA A 5 -45.12 -14.38 35.12
CA ALA A 5 -44.76 -15.41 34.13
C ALA A 5 -43.56 -15.03 33.24
N ARG A 6 -43.31 -13.74 33.01
CA ARG A 6 -42.22 -13.27 32.12
C ARG A 6 -40.82 -13.37 32.75
N LYS A 7 -40.71 -13.26 34.09
CA LYS A 7 -39.43 -13.39 34.82
C LYS A 7 -38.93 -14.84 34.93
N ARG A 8 -39.81 -15.86 34.86
CA ARG A 8 -39.41 -17.28 34.90
C ARG A 8 -38.91 -17.83 33.56
N ARG A 9 -39.34 -17.28 32.40
CA ARG A 9 -38.80 -17.67 31.07
C ARG A 9 -37.38 -17.13 30.82
N SER A 10 -37.03 -15.97 31.36
CA SER A 10 -35.69 -15.36 31.22
C SER A 10 -34.58 -16.16 31.92
N ARG A 11 -34.84 -16.76 33.09
CA ARG A 11 -33.82 -17.54 33.82
C ARG A 11 -33.51 -18.91 33.20
N ARG A 12 -34.46 -19.56 32.51
CA ARG A 12 -34.20 -20.84 31.83
C ARG A 12 -33.36 -20.69 30.55
N GLY A 13 -33.42 -19.54 29.87
CA GLY A 13 -32.58 -19.27 28.68
C GLY A 13 -31.10 -19.02 28.99
N GLY A 14 -30.78 -18.52 30.20
CA GLY A 14 -29.40 -18.25 30.63
C GLY A 14 -28.57 -19.53 30.85
N HIS A 15 -29.17 -20.55 31.47
CA HIS A 15 -28.49 -21.83 31.73
C HIS A 15 -28.24 -22.65 30.45
N ALA A 16 -29.17 -22.64 29.49
CA ALA A 16 -28.98 -23.30 28.20
C ALA A 16 -27.84 -22.64 27.38
N LYS A 17 -27.76 -21.30 27.38
CA LYS A 17 -26.66 -20.57 26.72
C LYS A 17 -25.31 -20.77 27.42
N ALA A 18 -25.29 -20.88 28.75
CA ALA A 18 -24.07 -21.19 29.50
C ALA A 18 -23.54 -22.60 29.18
N ALA A 19 -24.42 -23.61 29.20
CA ALA A 19 -24.05 -24.99 28.87
C ALA A 19 -23.58 -25.15 27.41
N GLN A 20 -24.19 -24.42 26.47
CA GLN A 20 -23.77 -24.43 25.07
C GLN A 20 -22.43 -23.72 24.85
N ARG A 21 -22.15 -22.64 25.59
CA ARG A 21 -20.83 -21.98 25.59
C ARG A 21 -19.75 -22.89 26.19
N GLU A 22 -20.08 -23.64 27.24
CA GLU A 22 -19.16 -24.56 27.89
C GLU A 22 -18.85 -25.78 27.00
N LYS A 23 -19.85 -26.35 26.31
CA LYS A 23 -19.64 -27.38 25.28
C LYS A 23 -18.82 -26.88 24.08
N SER A 24 -19.09 -25.66 23.60
CA SER A 24 -18.32 -25.08 22.49
C SER A 24 -16.88 -24.75 22.90
N ALA A 25 -16.66 -24.27 24.13
CA ALA A 25 -15.33 -24.04 24.67
C ALA A 25 -14.55 -25.35 24.89
N ALA A 26 -15.22 -26.41 25.37
CA ALA A 26 -14.62 -27.73 25.51
C ALA A 26 -14.25 -28.34 24.15
N GLY A 27 -15.12 -28.22 23.13
CA GLY A 27 -14.83 -28.65 21.77
C GLY A 27 -13.65 -27.91 21.15
N LYS A 28 -13.56 -26.58 21.32
CA LYS A 28 -12.41 -25.78 20.86
C LYS A 28 -11.12 -26.13 21.60
N ARG A 29 -11.19 -26.39 22.91
CA ARG A 29 -10.03 -26.85 23.70
C ARG A 29 -9.54 -28.24 23.30
N ALA A 30 -10.42 -29.08 22.75
CA ALA A 30 -10.06 -30.40 22.23
C ALA A 30 -9.54 -30.36 20.78
N ALA A 31 -9.93 -29.37 19.97
CA ALA A 31 -9.47 -29.21 18.58
C ALA A 31 -8.08 -28.55 18.45
N LEU A 32 -7.78 -27.55 19.29
CA LEU A 32 -6.49 -26.84 19.30
C LEU A 32 -5.24 -27.74 19.44
N PRO A 33 -5.23 -28.80 20.27
CA PRO A 33 -4.11 -29.73 20.36
C PRO A 33 -3.87 -30.53 19.07
N THR A 34 -4.94 -30.83 18.32
CA THR A 34 -4.86 -31.62 17.08
C THR A 34 -4.26 -30.79 15.94
N GLU A 35 -4.76 -29.57 15.73
CA GLU A 35 -4.22 -28.65 14.71
C GLU A 35 -2.75 -28.31 14.96
N ARG A 36 -2.38 -28.08 16.24
CA ARG A 36 -0.98 -27.82 16.62
C ARG A 36 -0.10 -29.03 16.39
N ARG A 37 -0.57 -30.24 16.71
CA ARG A 37 0.15 -31.48 16.43
C ARG A 37 0.34 -31.70 14.93
N GLU A 38 -0.68 -31.44 14.11
CA GLU A 38 -0.58 -31.54 12.65
C GLU A 38 0.38 -30.49 12.06
N ALA A 39 0.41 -29.27 12.62
CA ALA A 39 1.39 -28.25 12.25
C ALA A 39 2.81 -28.66 12.65
N ASP A 40 3.01 -29.14 13.88
CA ASP A 40 4.31 -29.62 14.37
C ASP A 40 4.80 -30.85 13.58
N GLU A 41 3.90 -31.77 13.20
CA GLU A 41 4.22 -32.92 12.34
C GLU A 41 4.57 -32.48 10.91
N ARG A 42 3.90 -31.45 10.35
CA ARG A 42 4.27 -30.86 9.05
C ARG A 42 5.65 -30.19 9.10
N VAL A 43 5.93 -29.39 10.14
CA VAL A 43 7.24 -28.77 10.35
C VAL A 43 8.32 -29.83 10.55
N GLY A 44 8.03 -30.90 11.31
CA GLY A 44 8.94 -32.03 11.51
C GLY A 44 9.26 -32.75 10.20
N LYS A 45 8.25 -33.04 9.37
CA LYS A 45 8.43 -33.65 8.04
C LYS A 45 9.24 -32.75 7.11
N SER A 46 8.94 -31.45 7.08
CA SER A 46 9.69 -30.48 6.26
C SER A 46 11.15 -30.40 6.69
N LYS A 47 11.44 -30.35 8.00
CA LYS A 47 12.83 -30.35 8.51
C LYS A 47 13.58 -31.63 8.16
N ALA A 48 12.93 -32.79 8.27
CA ALA A 48 13.54 -34.06 7.90
C ALA A 48 13.83 -34.15 6.39
N GLN A 49 12.94 -33.63 5.55
CA GLN A 49 13.17 -33.53 4.10
C GLN A 49 14.35 -32.60 3.79
N VAL A 50 14.41 -31.41 4.40
CA VAL A 50 15.54 -30.47 4.22
C VAL A 50 16.86 -31.12 4.66
N ALA A 51 16.91 -31.76 5.83
CA ALA A 51 18.12 -32.44 6.30
C ALA A 51 18.57 -33.58 5.38
N GLU A 52 17.64 -34.34 4.79
CA GLU A 52 17.96 -35.37 3.81
C GLU A 52 18.48 -34.77 2.49
N LEU A 53 17.91 -33.66 2.03
CA LEU A 53 18.38 -32.92 0.86
C LEU A 53 19.80 -32.39 1.07
N GLU A 54 20.08 -31.79 2.23
CA GLU A 54 21.41 -31.31 2.61
C GLU A 54 22.43 -32.46 2.65
N ARG A 55 22.05 -33.60 3.25
CA ARG A 55 22.90 -34.80 3.30
C ARG A 55 23.24 -35.32 1.90
N ARG A 56 22.24 -35.41 1.01
CA ARG A 56 22.44 -35.83 -0.38
C ARG A 56 23.30 -34.85 -1.16
N MET A 57 23.08 -33.54 -0.98
CA MET A 57 23.89 -32.52 -1.64
C MET A 57 25.34 -32.55 -1.14
N ALA A 58 25.56 -32.75 0.16
CA ALA A 58 26.90 -32.94 0.71
C ALA A 58 27.58 -34.20 0.12
N GLU A 59 26.84 -35.29 -0.07
CA GLU A 59 27.34 -36.50 -0.74
C GLU A 59 27.72 -36.21 -2.20
N VAL A 60 26.90 -35.46 -2.96
CA VAL A 60 27.20 -35.05 -4.34
C VAL A 60 28.47 -34.19 -4.42
N LEU A 61 28.62 -33.23 -3.49
CA LEU A 61 29.72 -32.28 -3.48
C LEU A 61 31.03 -32.88 -2.95
N SER A 62 30.98 -33.96 -2.17
CA SER A 62 32.17 -34.61 -1.60
C SER A 62 33.12 -35.11 -2.69
N ALA A 63 34.41 -34.78 -2.55
CA ALA A 63 35.47 -35.26 -3.44
C ALA A 63 35.65 -36.80 -3.40
N GLU A 64 35.27 -37.44 -2.30
CA GLU A 64 35.40 -38.89 -2.09
C GLU A 64 34.28 -39.69 -2.76
N THR A 65 33.12 -39.09 -3.00
CA THR A 65 32.00 -39.76 -3.65
C THR A 65 32.36 -40.12 -5.09
N PRO A 66 32.11 -41.34 -5.58
CA PRO A 66 32.36 -41.67 -6.98
C PRO A 66 31.59 -40.75 -7.94
N VAL A 67 32.19 -40.42 -9.09
CA VAL A 67 31.60 -39.53 -10.10
C VAL A 67 30.22 -40.04 -10.55
N GLN A 68 30.11 -41.35 -10.79
CA GLN A 68 28.86 -42.00 -11.20
C GLN A 68 27.79 -41.88 -10.13
N ARG A 69 28.17 -42.06 -8.85
CA ARG A 69 27.24 -41.92 -7.72
C ARG A 69 26.73 -40.48 -7.59
N SER A 70 27.61 -39.50 -7.76
CA SER A 70 27.23 -38.08 -7.73
C SER A 70 26.27 -37.73 -8.86
N ALA A 71 26.52 -38.24 -10.07
CA ALA A 71 25.63 -38.07 -11.22
C ALA A 71 24.26 -38.75 -11.02
N GLU A 72 24.23 -39.95 -10.43
CA GLU A 72 23.00 -40.66 -10.09
C GLU A 72 22.16 -39.87 -9.07
N LEU A 73 22.78 -39.42 -7.99
CA LEU A 73 22.13 -38.59 -6.99
C LEU A 73 21.55 -37.32 -7.59
N LEU A 74 22.25 -36.67 -8.52
CA LEU A 74 21.73 -35.49 -9.22
C LEU A 74 20.54 -35.81 -10.13
N CYS A 75 20.61 -36.87 -10.96
CA CYS A 75 19.47 -37.27 -11.79
C CYS A 75 18.26 -37.67 -10.91
N GLU A 76 18.48 -38.35 -9.76
CA GLU A 76 17.42 -38.72 -8.80
C GLU A 76 16.83 -37.49 -8.07
N GLN A 77 17.68 -36.55 -7.68
CA GLN A 77 17.31 -35.40 -6.86
C GLN A 77 16.50 -34.36 -7.64
N PHE A 78 16.89 -34.11 -8.88
CA PHE A 78 16.22 -33.12 -9.73
C PHE A 78 15.11 -33.74 -10.59
N ASP A 79 15.07 -35.07 -10.75
CA ASP A 79 14.03 -35.81 -11.48
C ASP A 79 13.60 -35.12 -12.79
N ARG A 80 14.56 -34.92 -13.69
CA ARG A 80 14.37 -34.26 -15.00
C ARG A 80 14.02 -32.77 -14.93
N ARG A 81 14.13 -32.11 -13.77
CA ARG A 81 14.09 -30.63 -13.65
C ARG A 81 15.46 -30.00 -13.92
N PRO A 82 15.51 -28.70 -14.29
CA PRO A 82 16.74 -27.93 -14.36
C PRO A 82 17.55 -28.02 -13.05
N VAL A 83 18.88 -28.13 -13.15
CA VAL A 83 19.73 -27.95 -11.96
C VAL A 83 19.83 -26.48 -11.57
N THR A 84 19.92 -26.23 -10.26
CA THR A 84 20.19 -24.90 -9.71
C THR A 84 21.52 -24.36 -10.26
N ARG A 85 21.54 -23.08 -10.64
CA ARG A 85 22.76 -22.42 -11.13
C ARG A 85 23.89 -22.51 -10.10
N GLY A 86 25.12 -22.60 -10.61
CA GLY A 86 26.33 -22.56 -9.79
C GLY A 86 26.68 -23.92 -9.21
N LEU A 87 25.88 -24.96 -9.45
CA LEU A 87 26.19 -26.32 -9.02
C LEU A 87 27.53 -26.81 -9.58
N ALA A 88 27.88 -26.45 -10.83
CA ALA A 88 29.20 -26.77 -11.38
C ALA A 88 30.35 -26.06 -10.62
N GLN A 89 30.17 -24.81 -10.22
CA GLN A 89 31.16 -24.09 -9.40
C GLN A 89 31.25 -24.70 -8.00
N MET A 90 30.12 -25.09 -7.39
CA MET A 90 30.12 -25.76 -6.09
C MET A 90 30.85 -27.10 -6.14
N LEU A 91 30.62 -27.91 -7.19
CA LEU A 91 31.34 -29.16 -7.44
C LEU A 91 32.84 -28.91 -7.63
N ALA A 92 33.21 -27.87 -8.38
CA ALA A 92 34.61 -27.51 -8.60
C ALA A 92 35.29 -27.01 -7.32
N GLY A 93 34.59 -26.21 -6.50
CA GLY A 93 35.11 -25.62 -5.27
C GLY A 93 35.31 -26.62 -4.13
N HIS A 94 34.46 -27.66 -4.03
CA HIS A 94 34.62 -28.73 -3.04
C HIS A 94 35.62 -29.81 -3.47
N ALA A 95 36.03 -29.81 -4.74
CA ALA A 95 36.94 -30.80 -5.30
C ALA A 95 37.83 -30.17 -6.38
N THR A 96 37.52 -30.40 -7.67
CA THR A 96 38.28 -29.87 -8.81
C THR A 96 37.36 -29.61 -10.00
N SER A 97 37.77 -28.70 -10.90
CA SER A 97 37.05 -28.49 -12.16
C SER A 97 36.94 -29.76 -12.99
N GLU A 98 37.98 -30.61 -13.01
CA GLU A 98 37.96 -31.90 -13.71
C GLU A 98 36.87 -32.84 -13.18
N ARG A 99 36.64 -32.83 -11.86
CA ARG A 99 35.56 -33.61 -11.25
C ARG A 99 34.20 -33.09 -11.69
N ALA A 100 33.98 -31.78 -11.69
CA ALA A 100 32.72 -31.18 -12.15
C ALA A 100 32.39 -31.58 -13.59
N HIS A 101 33.40 -31.55 -14.49
CA HIS A 101 33.28 -32.06 -15.85
C HIS A 101 32.89 -33.54 -15.89
N ALA A 102 33.60 -34.38 -15.13
CA ALA A 102 33.36 -35.81 -15.10
C ALA A 102 31.94 -36.14 -14.59
N VAL A 103 31.43 -35.40 -13.60
CA VAL A 103 30.07 -35.54 -13.06
C VAL A 103 29.04 -35.13 -14.11
N ALA A 104 29.21 -33.97 -14.77
CA ALA A 104 28.29 -33.53 -15.83
C ALA A 104 28.25 -34.51 -17.02
N GLU A 105 29.39 -35.05 -17.42
CA GLU A 105 29.49 -36.05 -18.48
C GLU A 105 28.85 -37.38 -18.06
N ALA A 106 29.07 -37.82 -16.81
CA ALA A 106 28.42 -39.01 -16.27
C ALA A 106 26.90 -38.85 -16.17
N ALA A 107 26.39 -37.67 -15.77
CA ALA A 107 24.97 -37.37 -15.77
C ALA A 107 24.39 -37.39 -17.19
N THR A 108 25.09 -36.81 -18.17
CA THR A 108 24.70 -36.82 -19.58
C THR A 108 24.64 -38.24 -20.15
N ARG A 109 25.55 -39.14 -19.74
CA ARG A 109 25.49 -40.57 -20.11
C ARG A 109 24.35 -41.31 -19.42
N LYS A 110 24.10 -41.03 -18.15
CA LYS A 110 23.09 -41.73 -17.33
C LYS A 110 21.67 -41.35 -17.73
N CYS A 111 21.42 -40.05 -17.86
CA CYS A 111 20.12 -39.47 -18.16
C CYS A 111 20.22 -38.54 -19.40
N PRO A 112 20.52 -39.07 -20.60
CA PRO A 112 20.71 -38.26 -21.81
C PRO A 112 19.42 -37.53 -22.19
N ALA A 113 19.57 -36.31 -22.72
CA ALA A 113 18.45 -35.46 -23.12
C ALA A 113 17.39 -35.29 -22.00
N THR A 114 17.85 -35.04 -20.78
CA THR A 114 17.02 -34.57 -19.67
C THR A 114 17.40 -33.14 -19.32
N LEU A 115 16.46 -32.36 -18.74
CA LEU A 115 16.79 -30.99 -18.32
C LEU A 115 17.94 -30.98 -17.33
N THR A 116 17.96 -31.91 -16.37
CA THR A 116 19.02 -32.04 -15.37
C THR A 116 20.40 -32.18 -16.02
N ALA A 117 20.57 -33.12 -16.94
CA ALA A 117 21.85 -33.34 -17.61
C ALA A 117 22.27 -32.15 -18.49
N LEU A 118 21.34 -31.62 -19.29
CA LEU A 118 21.62 -30.51 -20.21
C LEU A 118 21.95 -29.21 -19.47
N THR A 119 21.21 -28.90 -18.41
CA THR A 119 21.46 -27.70 -17.61
C THR A 119 22.75 -27.82 -16.80
N LEU A 120 23.09 -29.00 -16.28
CA LEU A 120 24.37 -29.21 -15.59
C LEU A 120 25.56 -29.08 -16.55
N ALA A 121 25.45 -29.67 -17.74
CA ALA A 121 26.46 -29.51 -18.78
C ALA A 121 26.59 -28.05 -19.25
N ALA A 122 25.47 -27.32 -19.30
CA ALA A 122 25.49 -25.88 -19.61
C ALA A 122 26.17 -25.06 -18.53
N ASP A 123 25.97 -25.40 -17.24
CA ASP A 123 26.66 -24.78 -16.11
C ASP A 123 28.17 -24.98 -16.20
N VAL A 124 28.62 -26.21 -16.48
CA VAL A 124 30.05 -26.52 -16.67
C VAL A 124 30.62 -25.71 -17.85
N ALA A 125 29.94 -25.73 -19.00
CA ALA A 125 30.38 -24.99 -20.19
C ALA A 125 30.46 -23.48 -19.94
N TYR A 126 29.52 -22.91 -19.19
CA TYR A 126 29.50 -21.48 -18.92
C TYR A 126 30.52 -21.08 -17.84
N GLU A 127 30.45 -21.71 -16.67
CA GLU A 127 31.17 -21.26 -15.47
C GLU A 127 32.62 -21.76 -15.41
N LEU A 128 32.92 -22.93 -16.01
CA LEU A 128 34.26 -23.54 -15.95
C LEU A 128 35.02 -23.39 -17.26
N ASP A 129 34.35 -23.56 -18.41
CA ASP A 129 35.00 -23.49 -19.73
C ASP A 129 35.00 -22.07 -20.33
N CYS A 130 34.20 -21.15 -19.77
CA CYS A 130 33.89 -19.85 -20.39
C CYS A 130 33.35 -19.98 -21.84
N ASP A 131 32.73 -21.12 -22.19
CA ASP A 131 32.17 -21.42 -23.50
C ASP A 131 30.67 -21.10 -23.54
N GLN A 132 30.38 -19.81 -23.70
CA GLN A 132 29.01 -19.30 -23.83
C GLN A 132 28.25 -19.92 -25.01
N ALA A 133 28.93 -20.30 -26.09
CA ALA A 133 28.28 -20.85 -27.27
C ALA A 133 27.75 -22.27 -27.01
N ARG A 134 28.58 -23.11 -26.40
CA ARG A 134 28.18 -24.46 -26.00
C ARG A 134 27.10 -24.44 -24.92
N ALA A 135 27.24 -23.60 -23.90
CA ALA A 135 26.20 -23.41 -22.89
C ALA A 135 24.88 -22.94 -23.54
N GLY A 136 24.98 -22.01 -24.49
CA GLY A 136 23.88 -21.51 -25.31
C GLY A 136 23.08 -22.63 -25.97
N ALA A 137 23.79 -23.50 -26.70
CA ALA A 137 23.21 -24.63 -27.43
C ALA A 137 22.59 -25.70 -26.53
N LEU A 138 23.22 -26.03 -25.40
CA LEU A 138 22.69 -27.00 -24.43
C LEU A 138 21.37 -26.53 -23.80
N LEU A 139 21.28 -25.24 -23.48
CA LEU A 139 20.05 -24.65 -22.94
C LEU A 139 18.94 -24.54 -23.98
N GLU A 140 19.27 -24.36 -25.26
CA GLU A 140 18.27 -24.42 -26.32
C GLU A 140 17.69 -25.83 -26.46
N GLN A 141 18.51 -26.87 -26.32
CA GLN A 141 18.02 -28.25 -26.24
C GLN A 141 17.15 -28.47 -25.01
N ALA A 142 17.55 -27.92 -23.85
CA ALA A 142 16.74 -27.99 -22.64
C ALA A 142 15.38 -27.30 -22.81
N ARG A 143 15.34 -26.16 -23.53
CA ARG A 143 14.11 -25.42 -23.84
C ARG A 143 13.08 -26.27 -24.57
N LEU A 144 13.55 -27.11 -25.50
CA LEU A 144 12.69 -28.01 -26.28
C LEU A 144 12.15 -29.20 -25.48
N LEU A 145 12.68 -29.45 -24.28
CA LEU A 145 12.30 -30.57 -23.41
C LEU A 145 11.50 -30.13 -22.18
N ALA A 146 11.35 -28.83 -21.94
CA ALA A 146 10.59 -28.31 -20.81
C ALA A 146 9.10 -28.41 -21.14
N ASP A 147 8.41 -29.38 -20.53
CA ASP A 147 7.06 -29.77 -20.91
C ASP A 147 5.97 -29.09 -20.06
N ASP A 148 6.27 -28.77 -18.80
CA ASP A 148 5.31 -28.13 -17.87
C ASP A 148 5.71 -26.70 -17.48
N ALA A 149 4.76 -25.97 -16.87
CA ALA A 149 4.94 -24.58 -16.46
C ALA A 149 6.07 -24.42 -15.42
N GLY A 150 6.19 -25.32 -14.44
CA GLY A 150 7.23 -25.25 -13.42
C GLY A 150 8.64 -25.41 -14.02
N GLN A 151 8.82 -26.39 -14.91
CA GLN A 151 10.07 -26.58 -15.64
C GLN A 151 10.44 -25.37 -16.51
N ARG A 152 9.46 -24.76 -17.19
CA ARG A 152 9.66 -23.55 -18.00
C ARG A 152 10.10 -22.37 -17.13
N ALA A 153 9.47 -22.15 -15.98
CA ALA A 153 9.85 -21.09 -15.04
C ALA A 153 11.28 -21.25 -14.50
N GLU A 154 11.64 -22.45 -14.04
CA GLU A 154 12.98 -22.75 -13.52
C GLU A 154 14.06 -22.59 -14.59
N LEU A 155 13.79 -23.05 -15.81
CA LEU A 155 14.71 -22.89 -16.93
C LEU A 155 14.85 -21.41 -17.31
N ALA A 156 13.76 -20.64 -17.29
CA ALA A 156 13.80 -19.23 -17.58
C ALA A 156 14.55 -18.42 -16.52
N GLU A 157 14.41 -18.75 -15.23
CA GLU A 157 15.19 -18.14 -14.15
C GLU A 157 16.69 -18.34 -14.39
N ARG A 158 17.06 -19.57 -14.76
CA ARG A 158 18.43 -19.90 -15.15
C ARG A 158 18.91 -19.11 -16.38
N MET A 159 18.04 -18.85 -17.35
CA MET A 159 18.37 -17.99 -18.49
C MET A 159 18.59 -16.52 -18.08
N VAL A 160 17.78 -15.99 -17.16
CA VAL A 160 17.95 -14.65 -16.59
C VAL A 160 19.32 -14.51 -15.92
N ASP A 161 19.70 -15.50 -15.12
CA ASP A 161 20.97 -15.55 -14.43
C ASP A 161 22.19 -15.51 -15.36
N LEU A 162 22.06 -16.13 -16.54
CA LEU A 162 23.05 -16.10 -17.63
C LEU A 162 22.90 -14.87 -18.53
N SER A 163 22.12 -13.87 -18.12
CA SER A 163 21.83 -12.64 -18.88
C SER A 163 21.17 -12.88 -20.25
N ARG A 164 20.53 -14.04 -20.46
CA ARG A 164 19.78 -14.42 -21.67
C ARG A 164 18.32 -13.96 -21.59
N ALA A 165 18.13 -12.66 -21.39
CA ALA A 165 16.82 -12.04 -21.20
C ALA A 165 15.79 -12.38 -22.29
N ALA A 166 16.17 -12.33 -23.57
CA ALA A 166 15.26 -12.64 -24.67
C ALA A 166 14.63 -14.05 -24.56
N ASP A 167 15.46 -15.05 -24.26
CA ASP A 167 15.04 -16.45 -24.21
C ASP A 167 14.19 -16.71 -22.95
N ALA A 168 14.55 -16.09 -21.83
CA ALA A 168 13.77 -16.14 -20.60
C ALA A 168 12.36 -15.54 -20.78
N LEU A 169 12.27 -14.37 -21.43
CA LEU A 169 10.99 -13.69 -21.72
C LEU A 169 10.09 -14.54 -22.61
N GLU A 170 10.66 -15.21 -23.63
CA GLU A 170 9.90 -16.11 -24.50
C GLU A 170 9.34 -17.31 -23.72
N LEU A 171 10.14 -17.91 -22.83
CA LEU A 171 9.74 -19.05 -22.02
C LEU A 171 8.58 -18.73 -21.05
N VAL A 172 8.70 -17.66 -20.27
CA VAL A 172 7.68 -17.32 -19.25
C VAL A 172 6.43 -16.67 -19.85
N ALA A 173 6.50 -16.11 -21.06
CA ALA A 173 5.33 -15.48 -21.69
C ALA A 173 4.16 -16.46 -21.87
N GLY A 174 4.42 -17.73 -22.20
CA GLY A 174 3.37 -18.74 -22.31
C GLY A 174 2.72 -19.07 -20.96
N GLN A 175 3.53 -19.19 -19.92
CA GLN A 175 3.04 -19.46 -18.56
C GLN A 175 2.22 -18.30 -18.02
N LEU A 176 2.67 -17.06 -18.21
CA LEU A 176 1.92 -15.87 -17.77
C LEU A 176 0.64 -15.64 -18.58
N LEU A 177 0.54 -16.18 -19.79
CA LEU A 177 -0.72 -16.22 -20.55
C LEU A 177 -1.71 -17.22 -19.97
N GLU A 178 -1.24 -18.32 -19.39
CA GLU A 178 -2.06 -19.37 -18.77
C GLU A 178 -2.51 -18.94 -17.37
N ASP A 179 -1.53 -18.61 -16.52
CA ASP A 179 -1.67 -18.12 -15.16
C ASP A 179 -0.85 -16.83 -14.97
N PRO A 180 -1.49 -15.65 -15.09
CA PRO A 180 -0.79 -14.38 -14.91
C PRO A 180 -0.36 -14.13 -13.46
N ARG A 181 -0.90 -14.87 -12.46
CA ARG A 181 -0.61 -14.70 -11.03
C ARG A 181 0.57 -15.56 -10.54
N ASP A 182 1.16 -16.38 -11.41
CA ASP A 182 2.34 -17.20 -11.06
C ASP A 182 3.51 -16.32 -10.61
N GLN A 183 3.80 -16.34 -9.31
CA GLN A 183 4.80 -15.45 -8.71
C GLN A 183 6.22 -15.73 -9.20
N THR A 184 6.56 -17.00 -9.46
CA THR A 184 7.90 -17.37 -9.96
C THR A 184 8.08 -16.85 -11.39
N ALA A 185 7.08 -17.03 -12.25
CA ALA A 185 7.09 -16.51 -13.60
C ALA A 185 7.10 -14.98 -13.63
N GLN A 186 6.34 -14.30 -12.75
CA GLN A 186 6.37 -12.83 -12.60
C GLN A 186 7.77 -12.34 -12.19
N CYS A 187 8.40 -12.97 -11.20
CA CYS A 187 9.76 -12.63 -10.76
C CYS A 187 10.79 -12.79 -11.89
N THR A 188 10.76 -13.92 -12.60
CA THR A 188 11.66 -14.17 -13.74
C THR A 188 11.40 -13.19 -14.88
N PHE A 189 10.13 -12.90 -15.19
CA PHE A 189 9.74 -11.95 -16.23
C PHE A 189 10.23 -10.53 -15.92
N ALA A 190 10.03 -10.04 -14.69
CA ALA A 190 10.51 -8.74 -14.24
C ALA A 190 12.04 -8.61 -14.37
N ARG A 191 12.80 -9.57 -13.82
CA ARG A 191 14.26 -9.58 -13.89
C ARG A 191 14.75 -9.59 -15.34
N ALA A 192 14.11 -10.37 -16.21
CA ALA A 192 14.46 -10.43 -17.63
C ALA A 192 14.21 -9.08 -18.34
N LEU A 193 13.07 -8.43 -18.06
CA LEU A 193 12.77 -7.10 -18.59
C LEU A 193 13.75 -6.04 -18.09
N GLU A 194 14.13 -6.07 -16.81
CA GLU A 194 15.12 -5.14 -16.24
C GLU A 194 16.50 -5.30 -16.90
N ILE A 195 16.97 -6.54 -17.13
CA ILE A 195 18.22 -6.82 -17.86
C ILE A 195 18.14 -6.27 -19.29
N ALA A 196 17.03 -6.52 -19.99
CA ALA A 196 16.82 -6.03 -21.35
C ALA A 196 16.83 -4.50 -21.42
N HIS A 197 16.15 -3.84 -20.47
CA HIS A 197 16.07 -2.39 -20.38
C HIS A 197 17.44 -1.77 -20.08
N ALA A 198 18.14 -2.26 -19.04
CA ALA A 198 19.46 -1.78 -18.68
C ALA A 198 20.47 -1.90 -19.83
N ARG A 199 20.39 -3.00 -20.60
CA ARG A 199 21.24 -3.20 -21.77
C ARG A 199 20.92 -2.23 -22.91
N LEU A 200 19.65 -1.98 -23.19
CA LEU A 200 19.23 -1.01 -24.21
C LEU A 200 19.60 0.43 -23.83
N ASP A 201 19.49 0.79 -22.55
CA ASP A 201 19.84 2.11 -22.03
C ASP A 201 21.36 2.34 -22.06
N ALA A 202 22.15 1.37 -21.59
CA ALA A 202 23.62 1.43 -21.68
C ALA A 202 24.11 1.61 -23.13
N HIS A 203 23.34 1.10 -24.10
CA HIS A 203 23.59 1.24 -25.52
C HIS A 203 23.13 2.56 -26.14
N ALA A 204 22.19 3.26 -25.51
CA ALA A 204 21.77 4.59 -25.95
C ALA A 204 22.83 5.64 -25.61
N GLY A 205 23.65 5.40 -24.58
CA GLY A 205 24.81 6.24 -24.25
C GLY A 205 25.97 6.08 -25.24
N GLU A 206 26.71 7.17 -25.49
CA GLU A 206 27.82 7.25 -26.45
C GLU A 206 29.05 6.36 -26.11
N GLY A 207 29.03 5.65 -24.98
CA GLY A 207 30.18 4.92 -24.42
C GLY A 207 30.25 3.41 -24.69
N TRP A 208 29.20 2.77 -25.21
CA TRP A 208 29.25 1.31 -25.42
C TRP A 208 30.07 0.97 -26.67
N SER A 209 31.38 0.81 -26.48
CA SER A 209 32.33 0.56 -27.56
C SER A 209 31.91 -0.70 -28.36
N ARG A 210 31.92 -0.60 -29.70
CA ARG A 210 31.62 -1.69 -30.65
C ARG A 210 32.55 -2.92 -30.54
N ARG A 211 33.47 -2.95 -29.58
CA ARG A 211 34.51 -3.99 -29.46
C ARG A 211 34.17 -4.93 -28.31
N GLY A 212 33.79 -6.18 -28.64
CA GLY A 212 33.89 -7.31 -27.73
C GLY A 212 32.58 -7.93 -27.23
N ASN A 213 31.44 -7.24 -27.29
CA ASN A 213 30.22 -7.76 -26.67
C ASN A 213 29.47 -8.74 -27.58
N ARG A 214 29.86 -10.01 -27.48
CA ARG A 214 29.10 -11.15 -28.02
C ARG A 214 27.73 -11.21 -27.34
N CYS A 215 26.75 -11.73 -28.06
CA CYS A 215 25.41 -11.91 -27.54
C CYS A 215 25.41 -12.95 -26.41
N PRO A 216 24.75 -12.69 -25.26
CA PRO A 216 24.71 -13.63 -24.13
C PRO A 216 24.01 -14.96 -24.48
N CYS A 217 23.24 -15.02 -25.56
CA CYS A 217 22.63 -16.28 -26.02
C CYS A 217 23.65 -17.29 -26.59
N GLY A 218 24.93 -16.92 -26.72
CA GLY A 218 25.97 -17.83 -27.20
C GLY A 218 26.05 -17.96 -28.73
N SER A 219 25.24 -17.22 -29.50
CA SER A 219 25.27 -17.28 -30.97
C SER A 219 26.59 -16.84 -31.63
N GLY A 220 27.52 -16.30 -30.85
CA GLY A 220 28.78 -15.72 -31.32
C GLY A 220 28.63 -14.40 -32.08
N ARG A 221 27.40 -14.01 -32.46
CA ARG A 221 27.07 -12.74 -33.10
C ARG A 221 27.10 -11.60 -32.08
N PRO A 222 27.33 -10.35 -32.50
CA PRO A 222 27.17 -9.22 -31.60
C PRO A 222 25.69 -9.05 -31.22
N TRP A 223 25.43 -8.68 -29.96
CA TRP A 223 24.07 -8.59 -29.41
C TRP A 223 23.12 -7.72 -30.26
N TRP A 224 23.61 -6.60 -30.81
CA TRP A 224 22.79 -5.68 -31.61
C TRP A 224 22.27 -6.28 -32.92
N ASN A 225 22.90 -7.34 -33.42
CA ASN A 225 22.47 -8.12 -34.61
C ASN A 225 21.82 -9.47 -34.23
N CYS A 226 21.58 -9.70 -32.93
CA CYS A 226 21.03 -10.95 -32.42
C CYS A 226 19.84 -10.67 -31.48
N CYS A 227 19.99 -10.73 -30.16
CA CYS A 227 18.88 -10.62 -29.21
C CYS A 227 18.30 -9.21 -29.04
N ARG A 228 18.99 -8.13 -29.47
CA ARG A 228 18.50 -6.75 -29.32
C ARG A 228 17.08 -6.54 -29.87
N ARG A 229 16.75 -7.16 -31.01
CA ARG A 229 15.42 -7.02 -31.62
C ARG A 229 14.35 -7.64 -30.72
N ALA A 230 14.58 -8.85 -30.23
CA ALA A 230 13.66 -9.56 -29.36
C ALA A 230 13.47 -8.82 -28.01
N GLU A 231 14.56 -8.39 -27.38
CA GLU A 231 14.52 -7.60 -26.14
C GLU A 231 13.76 -6.29 -26.31
N ARG A 232 14.00 -5.55 -27.40
CA ARG A 232 13.26 -4.33 -27.71
C ARG A 232 11.77 -4.60 -27.92
N MET A 233 11.43 -5.65 -28.67
CA MET A 233 10.03 -6.02 -28.92
C MET A 233 9.31 -6.40 -27.62
N ALA A 234 9.97 -7.12 -26.71
CA ALA A 234 9.41 -7.47 -25.42
C ALA A 234 9.13 -6.24 -24.55
N LEU A 235 10.07 -5.29 -24.47
CA LEU A 235 9.87 -4.02 -23.75
C LEU A 235 8.77 -3.16 -24.39
N GLN A 236 8.71 -3.10 -25.71
CA GLN A 236 7.63 -2.42 -26.43
C GLN A 236 6.28 -3.05 -26.12
N ARG A 237 6.17 -4.38 -26.18
CA ARG A 237 4.94 -5.11 -25.82
C ARG A 237 4.55 -4.89 -24.36
N PHE A 238 5.52 -4.82 -23.45
CA PHE A 238 5.29 -4.57 -22.03
C PHE A 238 4.73 -3.16 -21.79
N GLY A 239 5.35 -2.13 -22.37
CA GLY A 239 4.89 -0.75 -22.24
C GLY A 239 3.65 -0.40 -23.08
N ASP A 240 3.28 -1.23 -24.07
CA ASP A 240 2.13 -0.99 -24.93
C ASP A 240 0.81 -1.20 -24.18
N ARG A 241 0.05 -0.10 -24.04
CA ARG A 241 -1.32 -0.09 -23.51
C ARG A 241 -2.39 -0.16 -24.59
N GLY A 242 -2.02 -0.01 -25.86
CA GLY A 242 -2.96 0.08 -26.98
C GLY A 242 -3.85 -1.14 -27.13
N ARG A 243 -3.51 -2.30 -26.55
CA ARG A 243 -4.43 -3.46 -26.49
C ARG A 243 -5.55 -3.29 -25.47
N LEU A 244 -5.23 -2.81 -24.27
CA LEU A 244 -6.24 -2.51 -23.24
C LEU A 244 -7.12 -1.35 -23.68
N ASP A 245 -6.54 -0.31 -24.27
CA ASP A 245 -7.29 0.86 -24.72
C ASP A 245 -8.21 0.51 -25.90
N ARG A 246 -7.75 -0.31 -26.87
CA ARG A 246 -8.64 -0.84 -27.94
C ARG A 246 -9.78 -1.68 -27.39
N LEU A 247 -9.56 -2.46 -26.34
CA LEU A 247 -10.63 -3.22 -25.69
C LEU A 247 -11.67 -2.29 -25.07
N ARG A 248 -11.23 -1.26 -24.33
CA ARG A 248 -12.11 -0.23 -23.74
C ARG A 248 -12.92 0.51 -24.80
N GLU A 249 -12.28 0.93 -25.89
CA GLU A 249 -12.94 1.61 -27.01
C GLU A 249 -13.98 0.70 -27.68
N ALA A 250 -13.61 -0.55 -27.99
CA ALA A 250 -14.51 -1.51 -28.63
C ALA A 250 -15.71 -1.87 -27.74
N LEU A 251 -15.48 -2.03 -26.43
CA LEU A 251 -16.53 -2.28 -25.45
C LEU A 251 -17.48 -1.10 -25.33
N SER A 252 -16.96 0.12 -25.25
CA SER A 252 -17.78 1.34 -25.19
C SER A 252 -18.66 1.47 -26.44
N ALA A 253 -18.07 1.30 -27.63
CA ALA A 253 -18.81 1.33 -28.90
C ALA A 253 -19.80 0.16 -29.07
N TRP A 254 -19.59 -0.96 -28.37
CA TRP A 254 -20.54 -2.07 -28.33
C TRP A 254 -21.71 -1.77 -27.40
N ILE A 255 -21.46 -1.24 -26.19
CA ILE A 255 -22.50 -0.83 -25.24
C ILE A 255 -23.43 0.22 -25.86
N GLU A 256 -22.88 1.20 -26.57
CA GLU A 256 -23.67 2.24 -27.27
C GLU A 256 -24.62 1.66 -28.33
N ARG A 257 -24.29 0.51 -28.92
CA ARG A 257 -25.09 -0.17 -29.95
C ARG A 257 -26.08 -1.18 -29.39
N GLU A 258 -25.95 -1.57 -28.13
CA GLU A 258 -26.78 -2.60 -27.49
C GLU A 258 -27.61 -2.01 -26.33
N PRO A 259 -28.79 -1.39 -26.63
CA PRO A 259 -29.63 -0.74 -25.62
C PRO A 259 -30.07 -1.68 -24.49
N ALA A 260 -30.16 -2.99 -24.76
CA ALA A 260 -30.57 -4.00 -23.80
C ALA A 260 -29.51 -4.32 -22.74
N VAL A 261 -28.30 -3.75 -22.84
CA VAL A 261 -27.26 -3.87 -21.80
C VAL A 261 -27.49 -2.86 -20.67
N GLY A 262 -28.41 -1.90 -20.82
CA GLY A 262 -28.96 -1.14 -19.69
C GLY A 262 -27.95 -0.26 -18.95
N VAL A 263 -27.79 0.96 -19.45
CA VAL A 263 -27.18 2.17 -18.84
C VAL A 263 -26.06 2.01 -17.78
N PRO A 264 -24.89 1.44 -18.14
CA PRO A 264 -23.65 1.62 -17.35
C PRO A 264 -23.34 3.10 -17.09
N ALA A 265 -23.73 3.99 -18.01
CA ALA A 265 -23.51 5.43 -17.91
C ALA A 265 -24.34 6.10 -16.80
N GLU A 266 -25.58 5.67 -16.52
CA GLU A 266 -26.41 6.26 -15.47
C GLU A 266 -25.88 5.86 -14.10
N ARG A 267 -25.53 4.58 -13.91
CA ARG A 267 -24.87 4.09 -12.69
C ARG A 267 -23.53 4.77 -12.45
N ALA A 268 -22.72 4.93 -13.51
CA ALA A 268 -21.47 5.67 -13.41
C ALA A 268 -21.71 7.15 -13.08
N THR A 269 -22.74 7.78 -13.68
CA THR A 269 -23.09 9.18 -13.41
C THR A 269 -23.60 9.38 -11.98
N GLU A 270 -24.46 8.48 -11.49
CA GLU A 270 -24.93 8.47 -10.10
C GLU A 270 -23.76 8.32 -9.13
N TRP A 271 -22.86 7.35 -9.39
CA TRP A 271 -21.68 7.19 -8.55
C TRP A 271 -20.77 8.43 -8.61
N VAL A 272 -20.52 9.00 -9.78
CA VAL A 272 -19.72 10.23 -9.91
C VAL A 272 -20.38 11.39 -9.20
N ALA A 273 -21.71 11.53 -9.26
CA ALA A 273 -22.46 12.58 -8.58
C ALA A 273 -22.41 12.42 -7.05
N ASP A 274 -22.63 11.21 -6.55
CA ASP A 274 -22.51 10.87 -5.12
C ASP A 274 -21.09 11.12 -4.62
N ALA A 275 -20.11 10.74 -5.43
CA ALA A 275 -18.71 10.98 -5.10
C ALA A 275 -18.39 12.48 -5.14
N ALA A 276 -18.92 13.25 -6.10
CA ALA A 276 -18.61 14.68 -6.28
C ALA A 276 -19.16 15.55 -5.15
N GLY A 277 -20.22 15.11 -4.46
CA GLY A 277 -20.89 15.90 -3.43
C GLY A 277 -21.62 17.12 -4.01
N ALA A 278 -22.19 17.96 -3.12
CA ALA A 278 -23.07 19.06 -3.51
C ALA A 278 -22.36 20.41 -3.80
N GLU A 279 -21.05 20.53 -3.57
CA GLU A 279 -20.31 21.81 -3.64
C GLU A 279 -19.23 21.76 -4.75
N PRO A 280 -19.26 22.67 -5.74
CA PRO A 280 -18.26 22.74 -6.80
C PRO A 280 -17.01 23.51 -6.32
N PHE A 281 -15.83 22.88 -6.26
CA PHE A 281 -14.59 23.56 -5.84
C PHE A 281 -13.29 23.09 -6.55
N GLU A 282 -12.21 23.85 -6.28
CA GLU A 282 -11.08 24.28 -7.13
C GLU A 282 -10.03 23.25 -7.64
N LEU A 283 -9.27 23.73 -8.65
CA LEU A 283 -8.13 23.17 -9.41
C LEU A 283 -7.30 22.09 -8.68
N GLY A 284 -7.38 20.86 -9.19
CA GLY A 284 -6.67 19.67 -8.69
C GLY A 284 -7.58 18.43 -8.68
N LEU A 285 -8.88 18.64 -8.51
CA LEU A 285 -9.93 17.60 -8.56
C LEU A 285 -10.18 17.05 -9.97
N ASP A 286 -9.81 17.75 -11.04
CA ASP A 286 -10.12 17.29 -12.41
C ASP A 286 -9.54 15.90 -12.70
N GLN A 287 -8.29 15.65 -12.31
CA GLN A 287 -7.63 14.36 -12.53
C GLN A 287 -8.18 13.27 -11.61
N GLU A 288 -8.51 13.62 -10.36
CA GLU A 288 -9.11 12.66 -9.41
C GLU A 288 -10.55 12.30 -9.82
N LEU A 289 -11.34 13.29 -10.25
CA LEU A 289 -12.70 13.10 -10.71
C LEU A 289 -12.73 12.33 -12.03
N GLU A 290 -11.80 12.61 -12.95
CA GLU A 290 -11.61 11.82 -14.17
C GLU A 290 -11.22 10.37 -13.84
N ALA A 291 -10.32 10.16 -12.87
CA ALA A 291 -9.96 8.82 -12.42
C ALA A 291 -11.16 8.09 -11.78
N VAL A 292 -11.94 8.76 -10.94
CA VAL A 292 -13.16 8.21 -10.34
C VAL A 292 -14.23 7.92 -11.40
N ALA A 293 -14.43 8.82 -12.37
CA ALA A 293 -15.36 8.61 -13.46
C ALA A 293 -14.96 7.43 -14.35
N THR A 294 -13.67 7.32 -14.68
CA THR A 294 -13.15 6.17 -15.43
C THR A 294 -13.34 4.88 -14.63
N MET A 295 -13.05 4.91 -13.32
CA MET A 295 -13.27 3.77 -12.42
C MET A 295 -14.75 3.40 -12.34
N ALA A 296 -15.66 4.37 -12.38
CA ALA A 296 -17.10 4.17 -12.44
C ALA A 296 -17.58 3.47 -13.68
N VAL A 297 -17.07 3.89 -14.83
CA VAL A 297 -17.37 3.24 -16.10
C VAL A 297 -16.85 1.80 -16.09
N GLU A 298 -15.59 1.58 -15.69
CA GLU A 298 -14.99 0.23 -15.68
C GLU A 298 -15.67 -0.71 -14.69
N HIS A 299 -16.01 -0.22 -13.50
CA HIS A 299 -16.76 -0.99 -12.51
C HIS A 299 -18.15 -1.36 -13.05
N ALA A 300 -18.83 -0.42 -13.72
CA ALA A 300 -20.15 -0.67 -14.30
C ALA A 300 -20.11 -1.72 -15.43
N TRP A 301 -18.97 -1.95 -16.08
CA TRP A 301 -18.83 -3.03 -17.06
C TRP A 301 -18.81 -4.44 -16.45
N LEU A 302 -18.46 -4.54 -15.17
CA LEU A 302 -18.36 -5.80 -14.43
C LEU A 302 -19.58 -6.05 -13.54
N ALA A 303 -20.30 -4.99 -13.16
CA ALA A 303 -21.52 -5.12 -12.39
C ALA A 303 -22.66 -5.68 -13.27
N GLY A 304 -23.24 -6.82 -12.87
CA GLY A 304 -24.48 -7.33 -13.45
C GLY A 304 -25.68 -6.39 -13.24
N VAL A 305 -26.77 -6.64 -13.97
CA VAL A 305 -28.04 -5.92 -13.78
C VAL A 305 -28.69 -6.44 -12.49
N GLU A 306 -28.64 -5.64 -11.42
CA GLU A 306 -29.27 -5.98 -10.13
C GLU A 306 -30.79 -5.75 -10.19
N GLU A 307 -31.56 -6.53 -10.96
CA GLU A 307 -33.03 -6.45 -10.84
C GLU A 307 -33.72 -7.81 -10.86
N GLY A 308 -34.03 -8.31 -9.66
CA GLY A 308 -35.25 -9.07 -9.36
C GLY A 308 -35.38 -10.50 -9.92
N THR A 309 -34.45 -10.95 -10.75
CA THR A 309 -34.43 -12.31 -11.27
C THR A 309 -33.52 -13.19 -10.43
N GLU A 310 -34.01 -14.36 -10.01
CA GLU A 310 -33.23 -15.47 -9.45
C GLU A 310 -32.28 -16.06 -10.53
N ALA A 311 -31.46 -15.22 -11.16
CA ALA A 311 -30.48 -15.67 -12.13
C ALA A 311 -29.44 -16.53 -11.40
N GLU A 312 -29.17 -17.72 -11.95
CA GLU A 312 -28.23 -18.68 -11.36
C GLU A 312 -26.78 -18.16 -11.36
N ASP A 313 -26.48 -17.12 -12.15
CA ASP A 313 -25.16 -16.47 -12.24
C ASP A 313 -25.30 -14.96 -12.56
N PRO A 314 -25.22 -14.05 -11.55
CA PRO A 314 -25.33 -12.61 -11.78
C PRO A 314 -24.17 -12.02 -12.60
N ASP A 315 -23.02 -12.70 -12.65
CA ASP A 315 -21.85 -12.25 -13.40
C ASP A 315 -21.98 -12.59 -14.90
N ALA A 316 -22.83 -13.56 -15.24
CA ALA A 316 -23.08 -13.92 -16.62
C ALA A 316 -23.72 -12.80 -17.44
N ASP A 317 -24.43 -11.86 -16.80
CA ASP A 317 -25.12 -10.76 -17.46
C ASP A 317 -24.35 -9.44 -17.45
N ALA A 318 -23.16 -9.39 -16.83
CA ALA A 318 -22.30 -8.21 -16.84
C ALA A 318 -21.96 -7.77 -18.29
N PRO A 319 -21.93 -6.46 -18.60
CA PRO A 319 -21.64 -5.96 -19.95
C PRO A 319 -20.36 -6.56 -20.56
N LEU A 320 -19.29 -6.69 -19.78
CA LEU A 320 -18.02 -7.24 -20.24
C LEU A 320 -18.11 -8.74 -20.56
N ALA A 321 -18.85 -9.52 -19.76
CA ALA A 321 -19.08 -10.94 -20.00
C ALA A 321 -19.96 -11.17 -21.25
N ARG A 322 -20.96 -10.31 -21.47
CA ARG A 322 -21.78 -10.33 -22.68
C ARG A 322 -20.98 -9.97 -23.92
N PHE A 323 -20.15 -8.92 -23.85
CA PHE A 323 -19.21 -8.54 -24.92
C PHE A 323 -18.28 -9.69 -25.27
N ALA A 324 -17.77 -10.42 -24.27
CA ALA A 324 -16.88 -11.56 -24.49
C ALA A 324 -17.55 -12.75 -25.22
N ARG A 325 -18.87 -12.89 -25.14
CA ARG A 325 -19.64 -13.98 -25.78
C ARG A 325 -20.28 -13.59 -27.10
N ASP A 326 -20.24 -12.31 -27.47
CA ASP A 326 -20.83 -11.82 -28.70
C ASP A 326 -20.05 -12.35 -29.92
N PRO A 327 -20.70 -13.08 -30.86
CA PRO A 327 -20.04 -13.64 -32.03
C PRO A 327 -19.48 -12.59 -33.00
N ASP A 328 -19.96 -11.34 -32.95
CA ASP A 328 -19.47 -10.25 -33.79
C ASP A 328 -18.21 -9.58 -33.21
N VAL A 329 -17.85 -9.89 -31.96
CA VAL A 329 -16.62 -9.38 -31.34
C VAL A 329 -15.41 -10.20 -31.82
N PRO A 330 -14.33 -9.55 -32.29
CA PRO A 330 -13.11 -10.25 -32.70
C PRO A 330 -12.59 -11.19 -31.60
N PRO A 331 -12.16 -12.43 -31.93
CA PRO A 331 -11.74 -13.41 -30.93
C PRO A 331 -10.64 -12.93 -29.98
N GLU A 332 -9.75 -12.06 -30.47
CA GLU A 332 -8.71 -11.44 -29.64
C GLU A 332 -9.29 -10.54 -28.54
N LEU A 333 -10.31 -9.73 -28.85
CA LEU A 333 -10.97 -8.85 -27.89
C LEU A 333 -11.90 -9.63 -26.96
N ALA A 334 -12.60 -10.64 -27.47
CA ALA A 334 -13.42 -11.54 -26.66
C ALA A 334 -12.57 -12.31 -25.63
N GLY A 335 -11.40 -12.80 -26.04
CA GLY A 335 -10.44 -13.45 -25.14
C GLY A 335 -9.89 -12.49 -24.08
N ALA A 336 -9.56 -11.25 -24.46
CA ALA A 336 -9.10 -10.23 -23.51
C ALA A 336 -10.20 -9.83 -22.51
N ALA A 337 -11.45 -9.70 -22.95
CA ALA A 337 -12.59 -9.44 -22.09
C ALA A 337 -12.85 -10.60 -21.12
N THR A 338 -12.79 -11.84 -21.60
CA THR A 338 -12.91 -13.05 -20.75
C THR A 338 -11.86 -13.05 -19.66
N ARG A 339 -10.59 -12.76 -20.02
CA ARG A 339 -9.47 -12.69 -19.07
C ARG A 339 -9.62 -11.55 -18.08
N TRP A 340 -10.17 -10.40 -18.49
CA TRP A 340 -10.50 -9.34 -17.54
C TRP A 340 -11.55 -9.84 -16.54
N CYS A 341 -12.66 -10.43 -17.00
CA CYS A 341 -13.69 -10.98 -16.10
C CYS A 341 -13.13 -12.00 -15.10
N SER A 342 -12.28 -12.94 -15.54
CA SER A 342 -11.82 -14.04 -14.69
C SER A 342 -10.59 -13.71 -13.84
N ASP A 343 -9.66 -12.91 -14.36
CA ASP A 343 -8.32 -12.82 -13.80
C ASP A 343 -8.00 -11.43 -13.24
N ALA A 344 -8.81 -10.40 -13.50
CA ALA A 344 -8.57 -9.07 -12.95
C ALA A 344 -8.45 -9.12 -11.42
N ALA A 345 -7.47 -8.38 -10.90
CA ALA A 345 -7.18 -8.34 -9.48
C ALA A 345 -7.52 -6.95 -8.95
N TYR A 346 -8.61 -6.87 -8.17
CA TYR A 346 -8.94 -5.69 -7.40
C TYR A 346 -8.14 -5.69 -6.11
N GLY A 347 -7.49 -4.58 -5.80
CA GLY A 347 -6.53 -4.53 -4.70
C GLY A 347 -6.26 -3.11 -4.22
N VAL A 348 -5.51 -3.03 -3.12
CA VAL A 348 -4.89 -1.80 -2.65
C VAL A 348 -3.38 -1.96 -2.84
N TRP A 349 -2.92 -1.55 -4.02
CA TRP A 349 -1.62 -1.89 -4.56
C TRP A 349 -0.54 -0.90 -4.14
N GLN A 350 0.19 -1.21 -3.08
CA GLN A 350 1.30 -0.39 -2.61
C GLN A 350 2.49 -0.47 -3.55
N MET A 351 3.02 0.70 -3.88
CA MET A 351 4.21 0.90 -4.69
C MET A 351 5.39 1.25 -3.80
N HIS A 352 6.44 0.43 -3.82
CA HIS A 352 7.65 0.72 -3.06
C HIS A 352 8.44 1.88 -3.65
N ASP A 353 8.66 1.88 -4.97
CA ASP A 353 9.42 2.91 -5.69
C ASP A 353 8.68 3.32 -6.99
N PRO A 354 8.30 4.60 -7.15
CA PRO A 354 7.56 5.07 -8.32
C PRO A 354 8.43 5.34 -9.55
N ARG A 355 9.76 5.13 -9.47
CA ARG A 355 10.64 5.33 -10.62
C ARG A 355 10.32 4.30 -11.71
N PRO A 356 9.89 4.72 -12.91
CA PRO A 356 9.52 3.79 -13.97
C PRO A 356 10.76 3.03 -14.45
N ARG A 357 10.74 1.69 -14.37
CA ARG A 357 11.78 0.82 -14.92
C ARG A 357 11.26 -0.56 -15.30
N PRO A 358 11.41 -0.97 -16.56
CA PRO A 358 10.31 -0.90 -17.52
C PRO A 358 8.88 -1.11 -16.97
N GLY A 359 8.70 -1.77 -15.81
CA GLY A 359 7.48 -1.81 -14.98
C GLY A 359 7.73 -1.39 -13.53
N ILE A 360 6.82 -1.79 -12.63
CA ILE A 360 6.89 -1.51 -11.19
C ILE A 360 6.33 -2.71 -10.43
N TRP A 361 6.99 -3.10 -9.34
CA TRP A 361 6.44 -4.06 -8.39
C TRP A 361 5.36 -3.39 -7.53
N LEU A 362 4.16 -3.97 -7.58
CA LEU A 362 3.05 -3.59 -6.74
C LEU A 362 2.71 -4.73 -5.77
N THR A 363 2.54 -4.40 -4.50
CA THR A 363 2.14 -5.35 -3.46
C THR A 363 0.73 -5.00 -2.99
N ASP A 364 -0.21 -5.92 -3.11
CA ASP A 364 -1.54 -5.72 -2.51
C ASP A 364 -1.45 -5.86 -0.98
N ILE A 365 -1.78 -4.79 -0.27
CA ILE A 365 -1.57 -4.71 1.18
C ILE A 365 -2.55 -5.57 1.99
N LEU A 366 -3.58 -6.12 1.35
CA LEU A 366 -4.53 -7.04 1.98
C LEU A 366 -4.08 -8.49 1.89
N THR A 367 -3.46 -8.86 0.76
CA THR A 367 -3.15 -10.25 0.43
C THR A 367 -1.67 -10.57 0.48
N GLY A 368 -0.79 -9.56 0.45
CA GLY A 368 0.66 -9.75 0.28
C GLY A 368 1.05 -10.19 -1.14
N MET A 369 0.09 -10.29 -2.08
CA MET A 369 0.37 -10.67 -3.45
C MET A 369 1.21 -9.58 -4.15
N ARG A 370 2.25 -10.01 -4.87
CA ARG A 370 3.18 -9.13 -5.59
C ARG A 370 3.05 -9.34 -7.09
N LEU A 371 2.82 -8.28 -7.83
CA LEU A 371 2.71 -8.31 -9.29
C LEU A 371 3.67 -7.31 -9.94
N TYR A 372 4.27 -7.68 -11.07
CA TYR A 372 5.10 -6.76 -11.85
C TYR A 372 4.26 -6.13 -12.96
N VAL A 373 4.05 -4.81 -12.85
CA VAL A 373 2.98 -4.11 -13.56
C VAL A 373 3.54 -3.06 -14.52
N ALA A 374 2.96 -3.01 -15.72
CA ALA A 374 3.18 -1.93 -16.68
C ALA A 374 2.29 -0.73 -16.31
N VAL A 375 2.82 0.16 -15.46
CA VAL A 375 2.14 1.40 -15.06
C VAL A 375 2.49 2.53 -16.03
N PRO A 376 1.51 3.17 -16.71
CA PRO A 376 1.79 4.25 -17.62
C PRO A 376 2.33 5.47 -16.88
N VAL A 377 3.27 6.17 -17.53
CA VAL A 377 3.92 7.38 -17.00
C VAL A 377 2.91 8.45 -16.57
N ALA A 378 1.77 8.56 -17.27
CA ALA A 378 0.71 9.48 -16.91
C ALA A 378 0.15 9.21 -15.49
N GLN A 379 -0.02 7.95 -15.11
CA GLN A 379 -0.49 7.56 -13.78
C GLN A 379 0.60 7.65 -12.70
N LEU A 380 1.88 7.72 -13.09
CA LEU A 380 3.00 7.91 -12.16
C LEU A 380 3.30 9.38 -11.88
N ARG A 381 2.68 10.30 -12.63
CA ARG A 381 2.89 11.74 -12.45
C ARG A 381 2.39 12.14 -11.06
N GLY A 382 3.29 12.69 -10.24
CA GLY A 382 2.97 13.10 -8.86
C GLY A 382 2.95 11.98 -7.82
N VAL A 383 3.06 10.71 -8.23
CA VAL A 383 3.02 9.54 -7.32
C VAL A 383 4.31 9.42 -6.52
N ALA A 384 4.25 9.52 -5.20
CA ALA A 384 5.42 9.45 -4.32
C ALA A 384 5.73 8.01 -3.89
N ARG A 385 6.88 7.82 -3.21
CA ARG A 385 7.22 6.54 -2.56
C ARG A 385 6.09 6.09 -1.63
N TRP A 386 5.84 4.79 -1.55
CA TRP A 386 4.79 4.16 -0.72
C TRP A 386 3.34 4.48 -1.10
N THR A 387 3.09 5.22 -2.17
CA THR A 387 1.73 5.43 -2.68
C THR A 387 1.06 4.08 -2.94
N ALA A 388 -0.19 3.93 -2.52
CA ALA A 388 -0.99 2.77 -2.93
C ALA A 388 -1.95 3.17 -4.05
N LEU A 389 -2.26 2.24 -4.94
CA LEU A 389 -3.25 2.40 -5.99
C LEU A 389 -4.48 1.56 -5.64
N LEU A 390 -5.62 2.21 -5.40
CA LEU A 390 -6.91 1.51 -5.30
C LEU A 390 -7.47 1.30 -6.70
N GLY A 391 -7.76 0.05 -7.06
CA GLY A 391 -8.41 -0.28 -8.33
C GLY A 391 -7.99 -1.64 -8.89
N PRO A 392 -8.41 -1.95 -10.13
CA PRO A 392 -8.06 -3.18 -10.80
C PRO A 392 -6.67 -3.14 -11.43
N LEU A 393 -5.99 -4.28 -11.34
CA LEU A 393 -4.95 -4.68 -12.29
C LEU A 393 -5.56 -5.70 -13.24
N VAL A 394 -5.37 -5.48 -14.55
CA VAL A 394 -5.95 -6.30 -15.61
C VAL A 394 -4.82 -6.99 -16.37
N PRO A 395 -4.81 -8.33 -16.46
CA PRO A 395 -3.84 -9.03 -17.26
C PRO A 395 -4.26 -8.99 -18.73
N VAL A 396 -3.46 -8.31 -19.54
CA VAL A 396 -3.61 -8.34 -21.00
C VAL A 396 -2.37 -9.00 -21.57
N GLU A 397 -2.55 -10.16 -22.20
CA GLU A 397 -1.45 -10.95 -22.75
C GLU A 397 -0.41 -11.43 -21.74
N GLY A 398 -0.87 -11.80 -20.55
CA GLY A 398 -0.01 -12.22 -19.45
C GLY A 398 0.79 -11.08 -18.81
N ILE A 399 0.47 -9.83 -19.16
CA ILE A 399 1.14 -8.64 -18.62
C ILE A 399 0.11 -7.84 -17.84
N TRP A 400 0.39 -7.62 -16.56
CA TRP A 400 -0.46 -6.81 -15.68
C TRP A 400 -0.36 -5.34 -16.06
N ARG A 401 -1.52 -4.71 -16.25
CA ARG A 401 -1.67 -3.28 -16.49
C ARG A 401 -2.64 -2.71 -15.48
N THR A 402 -2.40 -1.47 -15.10
CA THR A 402 -3.36 -0.70 -14.30
C THR A 402 -4.60 -0.37 -15.12
N GLY A 403 -5.78 -0.63 -14.56
CA GLY A 403 -7.04 -0.07 -15.04
C GLY A 403 -7.17 1.40 -14.65
N ALA A 404 -8.39 1.84 -14.36
CA ALA A 404 -8.65 3.07 -13.65
C ALA A 404 -8.27 2.91 -12.17
N VAL A 405 -7.32 3.72 -11.69
CA VAL A 405 -6.79 3.59 -10.33
C VAL A 405 -6.82 4.94 -9.61
N LEU A 406 -7.04 4.92 -8.31
CA LEU A 406 -7.03 6.08 -7.43
C LEU A 406 -5.78 6.03 -6.54
N PRO A 407 -4.87 7.02 -6.61
CA PRO A 407 -3.71 7.06 -5.72
C PRO A 407 -4.13 7.41 -4.29
N LEU A 408 -3.55 6.70 -3.32
CA LEU A 408 -3.75 6.82 -1.88
C LEU A 408 -2.43 7.09 -1.17
N THR A 409 -2.45 7.90 -0.11
CA THR A 409 -1.32 7.92 0.84
C THR A 409 -1.24 6.58 1.59
N PRO A 410 -0.08 6.21 2.18
CA PRO A 410 0.02 5.02 3.01
C PRO A 410 -1.07 4.91 4.09
N ALA A 411 -1.36 6.00 4.80
CA ALA A 411 -2.40 6.02 5.82
C ALA A 411 -3.83 5.83 5.25
N GLU A 412 -4.12 6.42 4.09
CA GLU A 412 -5.38 6.21 3.39
C GLU A 412 -5.53 4.75 2.95
N ALA A 413 -4.45 4.14 2.45
CA ALA A 413 -4.40 2.76 2.02
C ALA A 413 -4.69 1.79 3.17
N ASP A 414 -4.01 1.96 4.32
CA ASP A 414 -4.24 1.14 5.52
C ASP A 414 -5.70 1.26 6.01
N ARG A 415 -6.29 2.45 5.88
CA ARG A 415 -7.67 2.68 6.26
C ARG A 415 -8.66 1.98 5.32
N VAL A 416 -8.43 2.02 4.02
CA VAL A 416 -9.21 1.28 3.02
C VAL A 416 -9.09 -0.23 3.28
N ALA A 417 -7.88 -0.72 3.53
CA ALA A 417 -7.65 -2.13 3.86
C ALA A 417 -8.40 -2.56 5.14
N GLU A 418 -8.44 -1.71 6.17
CA GLU A 418 -9.22 -1.99 7.38
C GLU A 418 -10.74 -2.04 7.12
N ILE A 419 -11.26 -1.22 6.19
CA ILE A 419 -12.66 -1.32 5.74
C ILE A 419 -12.89 -2.65 5.03
N ALA A 420 -12.07 -2.99 4.04
CA ALA A 420 -12.17 -4.23 3.27
C ALA A 420 -12.07 -5.49 4.17
N CYS A 421 -11.11 -5.53 5.10
CA CYS A 421 -10.97 -6.59 6.10
C CYS A 421 -12.23 -6.79 6.93
N ARG A 422 -12.90 -5.72 7.35
CA ARG A 422 -14.15 -5.83 8.11
C ARG A 422 -15.29 -6.35 7.25
N THR A 423 -15.39 -5.88 6.01
CA THR A 423 -16.41 -6.35 5.06
C THR A 423 -16.22 -7.84 4.75
N ALA A 424 -15.01 -8.27 4.41
CA ALA A 424 -14.68 -9.68 4.17
C ALA A 424 -15.00 -10.56 5.40
N ASN A 425 -14.63 -10.12 6.61
CA ASN A 425 -14.97 -10.83 7.85
C ASN A 425 -16.48 -10.89 8.11
N THR A 426 -17.23 -9.87 7.69
CA THR A 426 -18.69 -9.82 7.79
C THR A 426 -19.31 -10.90 6.90
N ILE A 427 -18.89 -10.93 5.63
CA ILE A 427 -19.34 -11.89 4.63
C ILE A 427 -18.99 -13.31 5.08
N ALA A 428 -17.73 -13.57 5.44
CA ALA A 428 -17.29 -14.88 5.93
C ALA A 428 -18.06 -15.34 7.17
N SER A 429 -18.39 -14.42 8.09
CA SER A 429 -19.22 -14.73 9.26
C SER A 429 -20.66 -15.08 8.88
N ALA A 430 -21.25 -14.32 7.95
CA ALA A 430 -22.59 -14.56 7.44
C ALA A 430 -22.70 -15.93 6.74
N VAL A 431 -21.77 -16.24 5.85
CA VAL A 431 -21.67 -17.56 5.17
C VAL A 431 -21.53 -18.69 6.20
N ALA A 432 -20.78 -18.46 7.28
CA ALA A 432 -20.63 -19.42 8.38
C ALA A 432 -21.85 -19.47 9.34
N GLY A 433 -22.94 -18.75 9.07
CA GLY A 433 -24.13 -18.70 9.93
C GLY A 433 -23.89 -18.03 11.30
N LYS A 434 -22.84 -17.21 11.42
CA LYS A 434 -22.47 -16.52 12.66
C LYS A 434 -22.89 -15.07 12.57
N HIS A 435 -23.53 -14.57 13.62
CA HIS A 435 -23.74 -13.14 13.75
C HIS A 435 -22.39 -12.44 13.99
N PRO A 436 -22.02 -11.49 13.12
CA PRO A 436 -20.79 -10.73 13.32
C PRO A 436 -20.85 -9.96 14.65
N ARG A 437 -19.76 -9.98 15.41
CA ARG A 437 -19.59 -9.15 16.60
C ARG A 437 -18.58 -8.07 16.28
N PHE A 438 -18.99 -7.02 15.58
CA PHE A 438 -18.12 -5.89 15.34
C PHE A 438 -18.20 -4.90 16.49
N LYS A 439 -17.03 -4.54 17.01
CA LYS A 439 -16.85 -3.27 17.70
C LYS A 439 -16.47 -2.26 16.63
N ALA A 440 -17.06 -1.07 16.67
CA ALA A 440 -16.60 0.03 15.84
C ALA A 440 -15.09 0.20 16.06
N PRO A 441 -14.29 0.36 14.98
CA PRO A 441 -12.87 0.64 15.12
C PRO A 441 -12.73 1.90 15.96
N LYS A 442 -11.81 1.87 16.92
CA LYS A 442 -11.42 3.10 17.60
C LYS A 442 -10.54 3.88 16.63
N PRO A 443 -10.82 5.17 16.37
CA PRO A 443 -9.93 6.02 15.58
C PRO A 443 -8.49 5.95 16.11
N GLY A 444 -7.48 5.94 15.23
CA GLY A 444 -6.06 5.87 15.60
C GLY A 444 -5.60 4.48 16.06
N ARG A 445 -6.33 3.43 15.68
CA ARG A 445 -5.97 2.02 15.95
C ARG A 445 -5.99 1.14 14.71
N GLU A 446 -5.97 1.76 13.54
CA GLU A 446 -5.79 1.09 12.26
C GLU A 446 -4.57 0.15 12.33
N GLN A 447 -4.69 -1.01 11.69
CA GLN A 447 -3.55 -1.89 11.53
C GLN A 447 -2.69 -1.36 10.37
N PRO A 448 -1.34 -1.43 10.50
CA PRO A 448 -0.43 -0.99 9.45
C PRO A 448 -0.35 -2.04 8.34
N HIS A 449 -1.45 -2.25 7.62
CA HIS A 449 -1.62 -3.30 6.61
C HIS A 449 -0.50 -3.27 5.56
N GLY A 450 -0.10 -2.09 5.07
CA GLY A 450 0.99 -1.96 4.11
C GLY A 450 2.33 -2.49 4.61
N VAL A 451 2.64 -2.28 5.89
CA VAL A 451 3.86 -2.84 6.51
C VAL A 451 3.71 -4.33 6.73
N LEU A 452 2.57 -4.77 7.27
CA LEU A 452 2.32 -6.18 7.56
C LEU A 452 2.38 -7.04 6.29
N ALA A 453 1.84 -6.56 5.17
CA ALA A 453 1.90 -7.24 3.88
C ALA A 453 3.32 -7.37 3.32
N SER A 454 4.26 -6.49 3.73
CA SER A 454 5.66 -6.56 3.29
C SER A 454 6.46 -7.64 4.02
N VAL A 455 6.03 -8.03 5.22
CA VAL A 455 6.76 -8.97 6.09
C VAL A 455 6.02 -10.28 6.35
N SER A 456 4.77 -10.38 5.92
CA SER A 456 3.95 -11.58 6.08
C SER A 456 4.00 -12.41 4.80
N GLU A 457 3.82 -13.72 4.94
CA GLU A 457 3.56 -14.57 3.80
C GLU A 457 2.25 -14.14 3.11
N PRO A 458 2.17 -14.23 1.78
CA PRO A 458 0.93 -14.00 1.07
C PRO A 458 -0.20 -14.88 1.59
N VAL A 459 -1.41 -14.35 1.63
CA VAL A 459 -2.60 -15.13 2.01
C VAL A 459 -2.91 -16.19 0.95
N PRO A 460 -3.61 -17.28 1.31
CA PRO A 460 -4.03 -18.28 0.33
C PRO A 460 -4.87 -17.69 -0.82
N PRO A 461 -4.79 -18.24 -2.04
CA PRO A 461 -5.50 -17.70 -3.22
C PRO A 461 -6.99 -17.50 -3.00
N GLU A 462 -7.67 -18.42 -2.32
CA GLU A 462 -9.11 -18.34 -2.07
C GLU A 462 -9.50 -17.17 -1.16
N VAL A 463 -8.59 -16.78 -0.25
CA VAL A 463 -8.76 -15.60 0.60
C VAL A 463 -8.45 -14.33 -0.20
N ALA A 464 -7.45 -14.38 -1.09
CA ALA A 464 -7.13 -13.28 -1.97
C ALA A 464 -8.28 -12.96 -2.95
N ASP A 465 -8.92 -13.98 -3.51
CA ASP A 465 -10.09 -13.84 -4.37
C ASP A 465 -11.27 -13.20 -3.62
N LEU A 466 -11.54 -13.64 -2.38
CA LEU A 466 -12.56 -12.98 -1.54
C LEU A 466 -12.26 -11.49 -1.31
N PHE A 467 -10.99 -11.12 -1.10
CA PHE A 467 -10.62 -9.71 -0.96
C PHE A 467 -10.79 -8.93 -2.26
N ALA A 468 -10.42 -9.53 -3.39
CA ALA A 468 -10.64 -8.95 -4.70
C ALA A 468 -12.14 -8.71 -4.96
N ASP A 469 -13.01 -9.66 -4.63
CA ASP A 469 -14.47 -9.51 -4.78
C ASP A 469 -15.03 -8.40 -3.87
N VAL A 470 -14.57 -8.35 -2.61
CA VAL A 470 -14.98 -7.32 -1.65
C VAL A 470 -14.56 -5.92 -2.09
N LEU A 471 -13.34 -5.78 -2.61
CA LEU A 471 -12.86 -4.51 -3.13
C LEU A 471 -13.56 -4.14 -4.43
N GLY A 472 -13.68 -5.08 -5.36
CA GLY A 472 -14.34 -4.90 -6.65
C GLY A 472 -15.75 -4.38 -6.46
N SER A 473 -16.57 -5.08 -5.70
CA SER A 473 -17.95 -4.67 -5.38
C SER A 473 -18.04 -3.45 -4.45
N GLY A 474 -17.04 -3.22 -3.61
CA GLY A 474 -17.02 -2.18 -2.59
C GLY A 474 -16.43 -0.84 -3.05
N ILE A 475 -15.86 -0.75 -4.26
CA ILE A 475 -15.18 0.45 -4.77
C ILE A 475 -16.00 1.74 -4.57
N PRO A 476 -17.30 1.79 -4.90
CA PRO A 476 -18.08 3.03 -4.76
C PRO A 476 -18.12 3.55 -3.33
N GLN A 477 -18.38 2.66 -2.37
CA GLN A 477 -18.39 3.00 -0.94
C GLN A 477 -16.98 3.40 -0.46
N LEU A 478 -15.94 2.69 -0.91
CA LEU A 478 -14.56 3.00 -0.50
C LEU A 478 -14.12 4.38 -1.01
N VAL A 479 -14.49 4.76 -2.24
CA VAL A 479 -14.21 6.09 -2.79
C VAL A 479 -15.00 7.17 -2.06
N ALA A 480 -16.27 6.94 -1.74
CA ALA A 480 -17.07 7.87 -0.94
C ALA A 480 -16.47 8.08 0.46
N GLU A 481 -16.04 7.00 1.14
CA GLU A 481 -15.35 7.08 2.43
C GLU A 481 -14.01 7.82 2.32
N LEU A 482 -13.22 7.57 1.26
CA LEU A 482 -11.96 8.28 1.01
C LEU A 482 -12.19 9.78 0.82
N ARG A 483 -13.20 10.17 0.06
CA ARG A 483 -13.54 11.58 -0.13
C ARG A 483 -14.07 12.22 1.16
N ALA A 484 -14.95 11.55 1.88
CA ALA A 484 -15.40 12.00 3.19
C ALA A 484 -14.22 12.19 4.15
N MET A 485 -13.26 11.27 4.12
CA MET A 485 -12.02 11.38 4.88
C MET A 485 -11.19 12.58 4.42
N ARG A 486 -10.93 12.74 3.12
CA ARG A 486 -10.15 13.86 2.54
C ARG A 486 -10.78 15.21 2.86
N GLY A 487 -12.10 15.33 2.67
CA GLY A 487 -12.88 16.54 2.93
C GLY A 487 -13.07 16.88 4.41
N ALA A 488 -12.96 15.91 5.33
CA ALA A 488 -13.11 16.18 6.76
C ALA A 488 -12.00 17.07 7.35
N GLY A 489 -10.86 17.24 6.64
CA GLY A 489 -9.68 17.96 7.15
C GLY A 489 -9.10 17.36 8.45
N PRO A 490 -7.90 17.76 8.87
CA PRO A 490 -7.49 17.56 10.26
C PRO A 490 -8.36 18.42 11.18
N ARG A 491 -8.96 17.82 12.20
CA ARG A 491 -9.61 18.57 13.28
C ARG A 491 -8.54 18.99 14.28
N LEU A 492 -8.06 20.22 14.16
CA LEU A 492 -7.24 20.82 15.19
C LEU A 492 -8.16 21.21 16.35
N THR A 493 -7.76 20.88 17.57
CA THR A 493 -8.41 21.39 18.77
C THR A 493 -7.51 22.38 19.47
N ASN A 494 -8.07 23.46 20.00
CA ASN A 494 -7.37 24.32 20.94
C ASN A 494 -7.16 23.60 22.29
N ILE A 495 -6.48 24.24 23.23
CA ILE A 495 -6.20 23.63 24.54
C ILE A 495 -7.44 23.52 25.46
N ASP A 496 -8.60 24.08 25.07
CA ASP A 496 -9.89 23.77 25.73
C ASP A 496 -10.56 22.52 25.12
N GLY A 497 -9.90 21.83 24.17
CA GLY A 497 -10.45 20.68 23.45
C GLY A 497 -11.51 21.04 22.39
N GLU A 498 -11.67 22.34 22.09
CA GLU A 498 -12.65 22.86 21.12
C GLU A 498 -12.02 22.94 19.73
N GLU A 499 -12.84 22.89 18.68
CA GLU A 499 -12.34 23.02 17.30
C GLU A 499 -11.64 24.36 17.08
N LEU A 500 -10.40 24.30 16.60
CA LEU A 500 -9.54 25.46 16.40
C LEU A 500 -9.98 26.20 15.13
N CYS A 501 -10.58 27.38 15.29
CA CYS A 501 -10.86 28.31 14.20
C CYS A 501 -10.58 29.73 14.65
N ILE A 502 -9.86 30.53 13.84
CA ILE A 502 -9.65 31.94 14.15
C ILE A 502 -10.91 32.68 13.71
N VAL A 503 -11.67 33.18 14.68
CA VAL A 503 -12.85 34.02 14.44
C VAL A 503 -12.46 35.45 14.75
N LYS A 504 -12.56 36.33 13.76
CA LYS A 504 -12.50 37.78 13.92
C LYS A 504 -13.87 38.36 13.67
N ALA A 505 -14.43 39.07 14.61
CA ALA A 505 -15.80 39.54 14.51
C ALA A 505 -15.97 40.97 15.03
N HIS A 506 -16.82 41.73 14.36
CA HIS A 506 -17.28 43.03 14.84
C HIS A 506 -18.59 42.85 15.60
N VAL A 507 -18.57 43.11 16.90
CA VAL A 507 -19.70 42.94 17.82
C VAL A 507 -20.21 44.31 18.24
N GLU A 508 -21.40 44.69 17.78
CA GLU A 508 -22.07 45.91 18.20
C GLU A 508 -22.64 45.77 19.61
N VAL A 509 -22.51 46.82 20.42
CA VAL A 509 -23.10 46.92 21.76
C VAL A 509 -23.76 48.28 21.95
N SER A 510 -24.63 48.42 22.97
CA SER A 510 -25.44 49.64 23.13
C SER A 510 -24.63 50.84 23.64
N ASP A 511 -23.64 50.60 24.51
CA ASP A 511 -22.75 51.65 25.04
C ASP A 511 -21.30 51.13 25.17
N PRO A 512 -20.51 51.14 24.08
CA PRO A 512 -19.17 50.57 24.06
C PRO A 512 -18.24 51.11 25.16
N ALA A 513 -18.38 52.39 25.54
CA ALA A 513 -17.53 53.01 26.55
C ALA A 513 -17.91 52.56 27.98
N ARG A 514 -19.18 52.30 28.25
CA ARG A 514 -19.61 51.66 29.50
C ARG A 514 -19.21 50.19 29.53
N THR A 515 -19.44 49.45 28.45
CA THR A 515 -19.11 48.02 28.36
C THR A 515 -17.62 47.79 28.48
N ALA A 516 -16.77 48.59 27.84
CA ALA A 516 -15.32 48.48 27.95
C ALA A 516 -14.82 48.71 29.39
N ARG A 517 -15.41 49.66 30.12
CA ARG A 517 -15.11 49.89 31.55
C ARG A 517 -15.55 48.72 32.42
N LEU A 518 -16.70 48.12 32.12
CA LEU A 518 -17.20 46.95 32.84
C LEU A 518 -16.36 45.70 32.54
N LEU A 519 -15.95 45.50 31.29
CA LEU A 519 -15.01 44.45 30.90
C LEU A 519 -13.66 44.64 31.60
N ALA A 520 -13.07 45.85 31.58
CA ALA A 520 -11.80 46.12 32.26
C ALA A 520 -11.88 45.92 33.79
N ALA A 521 -13.07 45.94 34.38
CA ALA A 521 -13.30 45.67 35.80
C ALA A 521 -13.67 44.19 36.08
N HIS A 522 -13.79 43.35 35.05
CA HIS A 522 -14.15 41.95 35.18
C HIS A 522 -12.94 41.12 35.65
N LEU A 523 -13.16 40.15 36.56
CA LEU A 523 -12.10 39.33 37.17
C LEU A 523 -11.26 38.53 36.15
N ASP A 524 -11.86 38.27 35.00
CA ASP A 524 -11.29 37.45 33.94
C ASP A 524 -10.71 38.27 32.79
N VAL A 525 -10.64 39.60 32.91
CA VAL A 525 -10.21 40.46 31.81
C VAL A 525 -9.11 41.39 32.30
N GLU A 526 -8.03 41.47 31.53
CA GLU A 526 -6.95 42.41 31.77
C GLU A 526 -6.86 43.40 30.60
N LEU A 527 -6.53 44.64 30.93
CA LEU A 527 -6.29 45.69 29.94
C LEU A 527 -4.80 45.70 29.58
N GLU A 528 -4.49 45.41 28.32
CA GLU A 528 -3.13 45.50 27.76
C GLU A 528 -2.75 46.96 27.45
N ASP A 529 -1.45 47.24 27.33
CA ASP A 529 -0.89 48.59 27.16
C ASP A 529 -1.38 49.31 25.88
N ASP A 530 -1.84 48.57 24.88
CA ASP A 530 -2.37 49.08 23.61
C ASP A 530 -3.89 49.34 23.63
N GLY A 531 -4.54 49.15 24.80
CA GLY A 531 -5.97 49.30 24.97
C GLY A 531 -6.79 48.08 24.57
N VAL A 532 -6.16 46.95 24.23
CA VAL A 532 -6.83 45.66 24.01
C VAL A 532 -7.20 45.03 25.35
N LEU A 533 -8.43 44.51 25.44
CA LEU A 533 -8.91 43.76 26.59
C LEU A 533 -8.64 42.26 26.34
N ALA A 534 -7.72 41.69 27.08
CA ALA A 534 -7.42 40.26 27.06
C ALA A 534 -8.35 39.52 28.01
N TRP A 535 -9.23 38.68 27.47
CA TRP A 535 -10.09 37.82 28.27
C TRP A 535 -9.36 36.52 28.59
N TRP A 536 -8.99 36.37 29.86
CA TRP A 536 -8.31 35.22 30.42
C TRP A 536 -9.32 34.15 30.87
N GLY A 537 -9.12 32.91 30.46
CA GLY A 537 -10.02 31.81 30.82
C GLY A 537 -10.00 31.42 32.30
N ARG A 538 -10.67 30.31 32.63
CA ARG A 538 -10.49 29.64 33.94
C ARG A 538 -9.02 29.20 34.10
N GLU A 539 -8.63 28.94 35.33
CA GLU A 539 -7.33 28.32 35.64
C GLU A 539 -7.14 27.05 34.80
N LEU A 540 -5.92 26.86 34.30
CA LEU A 540 -5.53 25.65 33.59
C LEU A 540 -5.65 24.45 34.52
N ASP A 541 -6.04 23.29 33.98
CA ASP A 541 -5.90 22.06 34.74
C ASP A 541 -4.40 21.65 34.83
N PRO A 542 -4.02 20.85 35.83
CA PRO A 542 -2.62 20.46 36.02
C PRO A 542 -2.00 19.69 34.83
N GLU A 543 -2.82 19.01 34.02
CA GLU A 543 -2.34 18.28 32.84
C GLU A 543 -1.94 19.26 31.73
N HIS A 544 -2.71 20.34 31.52
CA HIS A 544 -2.40 21.40 30.58
C HIS A 544 -1.27 22.31 31.06
N GLU A 545 -1.14 22.55 32.37
CA GLU A 545 0.02 23.26 32.94
C GLU A 545 1.33 22.52 32.64
N THR A 546 1.33 21.19 32.76
CA THR A 546 2.49 20.35 32.45
C THR A 546 2.85 20.42 30.96
N LEU A 547 1.85 20.31 30.07
CA LEU A 547 2.06 20.43 28.62
C LEU A 547 2.61 21.81 28.22
N LEU A 548 2.15 22.88 28.88
CA LEU A 548 2.62 24.24 28.61
C LEU A 548 4.01 24.50 29.18
N ALA A 549 4.36 23.93 30.32
CA ALA A 549 5.72 23.95 30.84
C ALA A 549 6.69 23.29 29.85
N GLU A 550 6.32 22.12 29.31
CA GLU A 550 7.10 21.43 28.27
C GLU A 550 7.23 22.25 26.97
N LEU A 551 6.16 22.94 26.53
CA LEU A 551 6.20 23.80 25.34
C LEU A 551 7.05 25.07 25.54
N ARG A 552 7.10 25.61 26.77
CA ARG A 552 7.93 26.77 27.12
C ARG A 552 9.40 26.42 27.25
N GLU A 553 9.70 25.29 27.88
CA GLU A 553 11.07 24.76 27.95
C GLU A 553 11.66 24.59 26.55
N ARG A 554 10.85 24.11 25.58
CA ARG A 554 11.26 24.01 24.17
C ARG A 554 11.43 25.35 23.44
N ARG A 555 10.73 26.42 23.84
CA ARG A 555 10.87 27.75 23.23
C ARG A 555 11.99 28.59 23.85
N SER A 556 12.41 28.26 25.07
CA SER A 556 13.49 28.96 25.78
C SER A 556 14.85 28.88 25.06
N ASP A 557 15.03 27.91 24.17
CA ASP A 557 16.30 27.71 23.44
C ASP A 557 16.40 28.54 22.13
N GLU A 558 15.31 29.13 21.63
CA GLU A 558 15.29 29.99 20.43
C GLU A 558 15.15 31.48 20.83
N HIS A 559 16.28 32.08 21.22
CA HIS A 559 16.57 33.51 21.52
C HIS A 559 15.43 34.55 21.63
N GLU A 560 15.37 35.15 22.83
CA GLU A 560 15.12 36.56 23.19
C GLU A 560 13.89 37.29 22.59
N HIS A 561 12.82 37.44 23.39
CA HIS A 561 12.47 38.73 24.04
C HIS A 561 11.30 38.57 25.03
N GLU A 562 11.55 39.05 26.26
CA GLU A 562 10.65 39.71 27.21
C GLU A 562 9.20 39.22 27.30
N HIS A 563 8.95 38.30 28.24
CA HIS A 563 8.18 38.55 29.47
C HIS A 563 8.34 37.31 30.35
N ALA A 564 9.38 37.29 31.20
CA ALA A 564 9.45 36.34 32.30
C ALA A 564 8.30 36.68 33.26
N LEU A 565 7.15 36.04 33.05
CA LEU A 565 6.08 36.02 34.05
C LEU A 565 6.64 35.24 35.25
N ASP A 566 6.65 35.91 36.40
CA ASP A 566 7.15 35.44 37.69
C ASP A 566 6.60 34.02 37.99
N GLU A 567 7.48 33.02 38.07
CA GLU A 567 7.10 31.59 38.23
C GLU A 567 6.28 31.32 39.50
N ASP A 568 6.32 32.25 40.46
CA ASP A 568 5.68 32.13 41.77
C ASP A 568 4.39 32.95 41.93
N ALA A 569 3.93 33.65 40.89
CA ALA A 569 2.76 34.52 40.97
C ALA A 569 1.59 34.02 40.09
N TRP A 570 0.59 33.45 40.75
CA TRP A 570 -0.79 33.21 40.28
C TRP A 570 -1.04 31.97 39.41
N PRO A 571 -2.26 31.38 39.48
CA PRO A 571 -2.64 30.25 38.65
C PRO A 571 -2.48 30.64 37.18
N GLN A 572 -1.86 29.76 36.38
CA GLN A 572 -1.58 30.08 34.99
C GLN A 572 -2.89 30.12 34.22
N ARG A 573 -3.26 31.33 33.78
CA ARG A 573 -4.39 31.56 32.88
C ARG A 573 -3.83 31.79 31.49
N TRP A 574 -4.68 31.67 30.48
CA TRP A 574 -4.29 31.96 29.10
C TRP A 574 -5.38 32.76 28.38
N VAL A 575 -4.95 33.55 27.40
CA VAL A 575 -5.82 34.46 26.66
C VAL A 575 -6.78 33.66 25.77
N ARG A 576 -8.06 33.72 26.11
CA ARG A 576 -9.16 33.06 25.39
C ARG A 576 -9.70 33.94 24.25
N ALA A 577 -9.76 35.25 24.46
CA ALA A 577 -10.15 36.25 23.46
C ALA A 577 -9.32 37.52 23.59
N ARG A 578 -9.11 38.21 22.46
CA ARG A 578 -8.70 39.62 22.43
C ARG A 578 -9.88 40.47 22.00
N ILE A 579 -10.22 41.47 22.80
CA ILE A 579 -11.39 42.33 22.60
C ILE A 579 -10.87 43.77 22.46
N ARG A 580 -10.90 44.32 21.25
CA ARG A 580 -10.46 45.68 20.97
C ARG A 580 -11.69 46.61 20.87
N PRO A 581 -11.80 47.67 21.69
CA PRO A 581 -12.84 48.66 21.52
C PRO A 581 -12.72 49.37 20.17
N VAL A 582 -13.83 49.52 19.45
CA VAL A 582 -13.91 50.21 18.16
C VAL A 582 -15.19 51.05 18.09
N ASP A 583 -15.31 51.93 17.11
CA ASP A 583 -16.51 52.76 16.96
C ASP A 583 -17.77 51.89 16.79
N GLY A 584 -18.71 52.02 17.73
CA GLY A 584 -19.97 51.28 17.72
C GLY A 584 -19.93 49.87 18.33
N GLY A 585 -18.78 49.41 18.84
CA GLY A 585 -18.70 48.05 19.37
C GLY A 585 -17.31 47.57 19.75
N PHE A 586 -17.05 46.29 19.49
CA PHE A 586 -15.79 45.60 19.73
C PHE A 586 -15.36 44.78 18.52
N GLU A 587 -14.06 44.80 18.22
CA GLU A 587 -13.42 43.77 17.40
C GLU A 587 -12.98 42.63 18.33
N VAL A 588 -13.56 41.45 18.14
CA VAL A 588 -13.29 40.25 18.94
C VAL A 588 -12.51 39.25 18.12
N GLU A 589 -11.37 38.81 18.63
CA GLU A 589 -10.55 37.75 18.06
C GLU A 589 -10.48 36.55 19.03
N VAL A 590 -10.94 35.39 18.57
CA VAL A 590 -10.91 34.11 19.32
C VAL A 590 -10.42 32.98 18.43
N ASN A 591 -10.01 31.86 19.05
CA ASN A 591 -9.55 30.67 18.32
C ASN A 591 -10.54 29.47 18.38
N SER A 592 -11.80 29.69 18.72
CA SER A 592 -12.91 28.73 18.55
C SER A 592 -14.27 29.44 18.48
N SER A 593 -15.27 28.76 17.89
CA SER A 593 -16.65 29.29 17.82
C SER A 593 -17.34 29.25 19.20
N GLU A 594 -16.98 28.28 20.03
CA GLU A 594 -17.43 28.14 21.41
C GLU A 594 -16.95 29.33 22.26
N ARG A 595 -15.70 29.78 22.08
CA ARG A 595 -15.22 30.98 22.76
C ARG A 595 -15.89 32.24 22.29
N MET A 596 -16.19 32.36 20.99
CA MET A 596 -16.98 33.49 20.48
C MET A 596 -18.33 33.55 21.19
N THR A 597 -19.00 32.40 21.30
CA THR A 597 -20.29 32.29 22.00
C THR A 597 -20.17 32.75 23.46
N ARG A 598 -19.11 32.32 24.17
CA ARG A 598 -18.86 32.75 25.55
C ARG A 598 -18.54 34.24 25.69
N VAL A 599 -17.85 34.85 24.73
CA VAL A 599 -17.64 36.30 24.73
C VAL A 599 -18.97 37.03 24.58
N LEU A 600 -19.86 36.56 23.70
CA LEU A 600 -21.20 37.14 23.56
C LEU A 600 -22.06 36.95 24.82
N GLU A 601 -21.92 35.82 25.53
CA GLU A 601 -22.54 35.61 26.84
C GLU A 601 -21.99 36.57 27.89
N LEU A 602 -20.67 36.74 27.96
CA LEU A 602 -20.02 37.70 28.87
C LEU A 602 -20.53 39.13 28.63
N LEU A 603 -20.63 39.58 27.37
CA LEU A 603 -21.17 40.90 27.03
C LEU A 603 -22.64 41.05 27.47
N ARG A 604 -23.46 39.99 27.36
CA ARG A 604 -24.85 39.99 27.86
C ARG A 604 -24.92 40.09 29.38
N GLU A 605 -24.04 39.38 30.09
CA GLU A 605 -23.98 39.40 31.56
C GLU A 605 -23.62 40.80 32.09
N LEU A 606 -22.86 41.58 31.34
CA LEU A 606 -22.54 42.98 31.65
C LEU A 606 -23.69 43.96 31.34
N GLY A 607 -24.81 43.45 30.82
CA GLY A 607 -26.03 44.22 30.58
C GLY A 607 -26.12 44.88 29.20
N ASP A 608 -25.41 44.35 28.20
CA ASP A 608 -25.56 44.72 26.80
C ASP A 608 -26.38 43.69 26.00
N GLU A 609 -26.80 44.09 24.80
CA GLU A 609 -27.42 43.21 23.81
C GLU A 609 -26.47 43.08 22.59
N PRO A 610 -25.44 42.23 22.66
CA PRO A 610 -24.42 42.16 21.62
C PRO A 610 -24.98 41.57 20.33
N ALA A 611 -24.70 42.22 19.20
CA ALA A 611 -25.05 41.76 17.87
C ALA A 611 -23.78 41.64 17.00
N VAL A 612 -23.57 40.47 16.39
CA VAL A 612 -22.44 40.25 15.47
C VAL A 612 -22.80 40.86 14.12
N ARG A 613 -22.11 41.95 13.75
CA ARG A 613 -22.34 42.68 12.49
C ARG A 613 -21.58 42.04 11.33
N GLU A 614 -20.33 41.68 11.58
CA GLU A 614 -19.43 41.06 10.62
C GLU A 614 -18.62 39.97 11.32
N GLN A 615 -18.41 38.84 10.63
CA GLN A 615 -17.63 37.73 11.15
C GLN A 615 -16.81 37.11 10.04
N LEU A 616 -15.49 37.15 10.20
CA LEU A 616 -14.52 36.40 9.43
C LEU A 616 -14.14 35.14 10.22
N ARG A 617 -14.36 33.97 9.62
CA ARG A 617 -13.89 32.69 10.16
C ARG A 617 -12.77 32.17 9.28
N LEU A 618 -11.59 32.02 9.86
CA LEU A 618 -10.42 31.42 9.23
C LEU A 618 -10.17 30.06 9.88
N GLU A 619 -10.08 29.02 9.08
CA GLU A 619 -9.72 27.69 9.55
C GLU A 619 -8.21 27.51 9.32
N PRO A 620 -7.38 27.47 10.38
CA PRO A 620 -5.91 27.37 10.24
C PRO A 620 -5.46 26.15 9.44
N VAL A 621 -6.32 25.14 9.43
CA VAL A 621 -6.17 23.87 8.73
C VAL A 621 -6.06 24.04 7.21
N GLN A 622 -6.68 25.06 6.62
CA GLN A 622 -6.80 25.21 5.16
C GLN A 622 -5.45 25.46 4.44
N GLY A 623 -4.33 25.57 5.17
CA GLY A 623 -2.96 25.65 4.61
C GLY A 623 -1.97 24.61 5.16
N MET A 624 -2.40 23.69 6.04
CA MET A 624 -1.50 22.72 6.67
C MET A 624 -1.62 21.34 6.02
N THR A 625 -0.52 20.82 5.47
CA THR A 625 -0.42 19.39 5.12
C THR A 625 -0.17 18.60 6.40
N THR A 626 -1.21 18.31 7.17
CA THR A 626 -1.08 17.49 8.37
C THR A 626 -0.85 16.03 8.03
N LEU A 627 0.16 15.42 8.63
CA LEU A 627 0.22 13.96 8.76
C LEU A 627 -0.99 13.52 9.57
N ARG A 628 -1.90 12.76 8.96
CA ARG A 628 -3.07 12.19 9.68
C ARG A 628 -2.68 11.30 10.86
N LEU A 629 -1.40 10.91 10.94
CA LEU A 629 -0.82 10.10 12.01
C LEU A 629 -0.29 10.93 13.20
N GLY A 630 -0.62 12.23 13.32
CA GLY A 630 -0.59 12.93 14.59
C GLY A 630 0.70 13.69 14.92
N GLY A 631 1.33 14.32 13.93
CA GLY A 631 2.39 15.31 14.16
C GLY A 631 2.29 16.45 13.15
N VAL A 632 2.46 17.69 13.62
CA VAL A 632 2.78 18.82 12.75
C VAL A 632 4.25 18.68 12.39
N ALA A 633 4.54 17.95 11.31
CA ALA A 633 5.87 18.06 10.72
C ALA A 633 6.01 19.48 10.16
N PRO A 634 7.19 20.12 10.26
CA PRO A 634 7.45 21.46 9.74
C PRO A 634 7.53 21.46 8.19
N PHE A 635 6.61 20.78 7.53
CA PHE A 635 6.55 20.70 6.07
C PHE A 635 6.26 22.10 5.51
N GLY A 636 7.23 22.64 4.76
CA GLY A 636 7.23 24.04 4.30
C GLY A 636 8.03 25.00 5.17
N GLY A 637 8.65 24.54 6.25
CA GLY A 637 9.64 25.30 7.04
C GLY A 637 11.03 25.33 6.40
N SER A 638 11.97 26.06 7.02
CA SER A 638 13.39 26.04 6.61
C SER A 638 14.03 24.67 6.88
N GLN A 639 15.15 24.38 6.21
CA GLN A 639 15.91 23.15 6.48
C GLN A 639 16.32 23.06 7.96
N GLU A 640 16.67 24.18 8.58
CA GLU A 640 17.02 24.25 10.02
C GLU A 640 15.86 23.81 10.93
N ALA A 641 14.63 24.21 10.60
CA ALA A 641 13.44 23.79 11.34
C ALA A 641 13.16 22.29 11.18
N ILE A 642 13.38 21.74 9.97
CA ILE A 642 13.29 20.29 9.72
C ILE A 642 14.35 19.53 10.51
N ASP A 643 15.60 20.00 10.49
CA ASP A 643 16.70 19.36 11.22
C ASP A 643 16.50 19.43 12.73
N SER A 644 15.95 20.54 13.25
CA SER A 644 15.57 20.67 14.66
C SER A 644 14.48 19.69 15.04
N TRP A 645 13.42 19.62 14.23
CA TRP A 645 12.36 18.64 14.43
C TRP A 645 12.88 17.20 14.38
N LEU A 646 13.76 16.85 13.43
CA LEU A 646 14.35 15.51 13.33
C LEU A 646 15.17 15.12 14.56
N ARG A 647 15.84 16.07 15.23
CA ARG A 647 16.57 15.81 16.47
C ARG A 647 15.64 15.49 17.64
N ASP A 648 14.55 16.23 17.78
CA ASP A 648 13.70 16.14 18.96
C ASP A 648 12.61 15.07 18.82
N TRP A 649 12.07 14.90 17.61
CA TRP A 649 10.92 14.04 17.33
C TRP A 649 11.07 12.58 17.79
N PRO A 650 12.24 11.90 17.65
CA PRO A 650 12.44 10.54 18.14
C PRO A 650 12.10 10.32 19.62
N ASP A 651 12.15 11.39 20.41
CA ASP A 651 11.94 11.40 21.86
C ASP A 651 10.59 12.04 22.26
N GLN A 652 9.79 12.50 21.30
CA GLN A 652 8.46 13.06 21.55
C GLN A 652 7.35 11.98 21.50
N PRO A 653 6.40 11.97 22.45
CA PRO A 653 5.23 11.09 22.38
C PRO A 653 4.39 11.33 21.11
N VAL A 654 4.12 10.26 20.35
CA VAL A 654 3.31 10.34 19.12
C VAL A 654 1.95 9.65 19.29
N PRO A 655 0.82 10.32 19.02
CA PRO A 655 -0.53 9.73 19.10
C PRO A 655 -0.72 8.45 18.29
N ALA A 656 -0.22 8.37 17.05
CA ALA A 656 -0.29 7.14 16.24
C ALA A 656 0.47 5.95 16.85
N LEU A 657 1.47 6.23 17.69
CA LEU A 657 2.20 5.24 18.48
C LEU A 657 1.59 5.04 19.87
N ARG A 658 0.32 5.46 20.06
CA ARG A 658 -0.44 5.39 21.33
C ARG A 658 0.25 6.14 22.46
N GLY A 659 0.82 7.30 22.14
CA GLY A 659 1.55 8.15 23.09
C GLY A 659 2.95 7.64 23.42
N ARG A 660 3.48 6.66 22.68
CA ARG A 660 4.91 6.27 22.79
C ARG A 660 5.77 7.20 21.94
N THR A 661 7.03 7.35 22.34
CA THR A 661 8.06 7.95 21.50
C THR A 661 8.48 6.99 20.38
N PRO A 662 8.95 7.49 19.23
CA PRO A 662 9.53 6.66 18.18
C PRO A 662 10.62 5.70 18.68
N ARG A 663 11.58 6.16 19.51
CA ARG A 663 12.58 5.25 20.13
C ARG A 663 11.93 4.17 20.99
N GLY A 664 10.93 4.54 21.78
CA GLY A 664 10.16 3.63 22.61
C GLY A 664 9.37 2.60 21.81
N ALA A 665 8.89 2.94 20.61
CA ALA A 665 8.24 2.01 19.68
C ALA A 665 9.25 1.10 18.97
N ALA A 666 10.39 1.63 18.54
CA ALA A 666 11.45 0.86 17.86
C ALA A 666 12.00 -0.28 18.73
N SER A 667 12.16 -0.04 20.03
CA SER A 667 12.61 -1.05 21.00
C SER A 667 11.62 -2.20 21.24
N ARG A 668 10.35 -2.06 20.82
CA ARG A 668 9.28 -3.05 21.04
C ARG A 668 8.83 -3.66 19.71
N GLU A 669 9.11 -4.95 19.53
CA GLU A 669 8.75 -5.70 18.32
C GLU A 669 7.27 -5.52 17.90
N ALA A 670 6.34 -5.52 18.86
CA ALA A 670 4.91 -5.35 18.59
C ALA A 670 4.49 -3.93 18.13
N ASP A 671 5.32 -2.92 18.35
CA ASP A 671 5.06 -1.53 17.97
C ASP A 671 5.87 -1.11 16.72
N ARG A 672 6.93 -1.85 16.34
CA ARG A 672 7.74 -1.60 15.13
C ARG A 672 6.91 -1.46 13.85
N PRO A 673 5.88 -2.29 13.56
CA PRO A 673 5.10 -2.11 12.34
C PRO A 673 4.33 -0.78 12.28
N ARG A 674 3.90 -0.24 13.42
CA ARG A 674 3.22 1.08 13.46
C ARG A 674 4.20 2.22 13.26
N LEU A 675 5.39 2.10 13.84
CA LEU A 675 6.46 3.06 13.62
C LEU A 675 6.88 3.07 12.14
N GLU A 676 7.06 1.90 11.52
CA GLU A 676 7.39 1.83 10.10
C GLU A 676 6.28 2.42 9.23
N ALA A 677 4.99 2.19 9.55
CA ALA A 677 3.89 2.79 8.79
C ALA A 677 3.92 4.33 8.85
N LEU A 678 4.25 4.88 10.02
CA LEU A 678 4.45 6.31 10.19
C LEU A 678 5.65 6.84 9.39
N LEU A 679 6.75 6.10 9.34
CA LEU A 679 7.93 6.46 8.54
C LEU A 679 7.64 6.37 7.02
N ARG A 680 6.84 5.40 6.57
CA ARG A 680 6.37 5.34 5.17
C ARG A 680 5.52 6.55 4.80
N GLU A 681 4.63 7.00 5.70
CA GLU A 681 3.87 8.24 5.50
C GLU A 681 4.81 9.46 5.44
N LEU A 682 5.75 9.59 6.37
CA LEU A 682 6.75 10.68 6.36
C LEU A 682 7.55 10.71 5.05
N GLU A 683 7.99 9.55 4.58
CA GLU A 683 8.76 9.43 3.35
C GLU A 683 7.93 9.72 2.09
N HIS A 684 6.64 9.33 2.08
CA HIS A 684 5.70 9.71 1.05
C HIS A 684 5.62 11.25 0.93
N HIS A 685 5.47 11.95 2.05
CA HIS A 685 5.43 13.42 2.07
C HIS A 685 6.78 14.06 1.72
N ALA A 686 7.89 13.53 2.24
CA ALA A 686 9.24 14.01 1.91
C ALA A 686 9.50 13.94 0.41
N CYS A 687 9.12 12.84 -0.25
CA CYS A 687 9.24 12.68 -1.70
C CYS A 687 8.42 13.73 -2.47
N ARG A 688 7.23 14.10 -1.98
CA ARG A 688 6.42 15.17 -2.59
C ARG A 688 7.08 16.54 -2.42
N LEU A 689 7.63 16.84 -1.24
CA LEU A 689 8.33 18.10 -0.96
C LEU A 689 9.58 18.25 -1.84
N THR A 690 10.41 17.21 -1.93
CA THR A 690 11.60 17.21 -2.80
C THR A 690 11.24 17.51 -4.25
N ARG A 691 10.12 16.96 -4.76
CA ARG A 691 9.64 17.24 -6.14
C ARG A 691 9.14 18.67 -6.33
N ALA A 692 8.63 19.28 -5.27
CA ALA A 692 8.24 20.69 -5.27
C ALA A 692 9.44 21.61 -5.00
N GLU A 693 10.67 21.08 -4.96
CA GLU A 693 11.90 21.81 -4.61
C GLU A 693 11.85 22.45 -3.22
N LEU A 694 11.10 21.85 -2.30
CA LEU A 694 10.99 22.27 -0.91
C LEU A 694 11.88 21.43 0.01
N PRO A 695 12.37 21.99 1.13
CA PRO A 695 13.08 21.25 2.16
C PRO A 695 12.28 20.02 2.63
N ALA A 696 12.96 18.89 2.78
CA ALA A 696 12.35 17.60 3.13
C ALA A 696 13.20 16.84 4.15
N PRO A 697 12.59 16.10 5.09
CA PRO A 697 13.33 15.32 6.08
C PRO A 697 14.03 14.11 5.46
N ASP A 698 15.23 13.78 5.96
CA ASP A 698 15.93 12.53 5.65
C ASP A 698 15.36 11.39 6.51
N VAL A 699 14.36 10.71 5.97
CA VAL A 699 13.70 9.58 6.66
C VAL A 699 14.60 8.34 6.72
N GLN A 700 15.61 8.22 5.85
CA GLN A 700 16.56 7.11 5.89
C GLN A 700 17.49 7.25 7.10
N ALA A 701 18.04 8.45 7.32
CA ALA A 701 18.84 8.74 8.52
C ALA A 701 18.03 8.49 9.81
N LEU A 702 16.74 8.84 9.81
CA LEU A 702 15.85 8.58 10.94
C LEU A 702 15.63 7.08 11.20
N ARG A 703 15.52 6.24 10.15
CA ARG A 703 15.45 4.77 10.31
C ARG A 703 16.71 4.19 10.92
N GLU A 704 17.87 4.70 10.50
CA GLU A 704 19.18 4.29 11.01
C GLU A 704 19.35 4.68 12.49
N GLU A 705 18.97 5.90 12.87
CA GLU A 705 18.97 6.36 14.27
C GLU A 705 18.05 5.53 15.17
N LEU A 706 16.90 5.08 14.64
CA LEU A 706 15.94 4.24 15.36
C LEU A 706 16.33 2.75 15.36
N GLU A 707 17.44 2.36 14.73
CA GLU A 707 17.93 0.99 14.61
C GLU A 707 16.86 0.02 14.08
N LEU A 708 16.05 0.46 13.11
CA LEU A 708 14.98 -0.37 12.56
C LEU A 708 15.54 -1.48 11.64
N PRO A 709 15.12 -2.75 11.84
CA PRO A 709 15.53 -3.86 10.99
C PRO A 709 15.27 -3.59 9.49
N ALA A 710 16.27 -3.84 8.65
CA ALA A 710 16.15 -3.69 7.20
C ALA A 710 14.98 -4.47 6.61
N GLU A 711 14.65 -5.62 7.19
CA GLU A 711 13.53 -6.48 6.79
C GLU A 711 12.16 -5.76 6.78
N LEU A 712 11.98 -4.68 7.56
CA LEU A 712 10.71 -3.94 7.61
C LEU A 712 10.53 -2.93 6.46
N TRP A 713 11.62 -2.52 5.81
CA TRP A 713 11.62 -1.41 4.85
C TRP A 713 12.35 -1.69 3.52
N ALA A 714 13.13 -2.77 3.46
CA ALA A 714 13.72 -3.26 2.22
C ALA A 714 12.60 -3.81 1.29
N PRO A 715 12.68 -3.53 -0.02
CA PRO A 715 11.69 -3.99 -1.03
C PRO A 715 11.67 -5.50 -1.28
#